data_AF-M7B9H8-F1
#
_entry.id   AF-M7B9H8-F1
#
_cell.length_a   1.000
_cell.length_b   1.000
_cell.length_c   1.000
_cell.angle_alpha   90.00
_cell.angle_beta   90.00
_cell.angle_gamma   90.00
#
_symmetry.space_group_name_H-M   'P 1'
#
loop_
_entity.id
_entity.type
_entity.pdbx_description
1 polymer ?
#
loop_
_entity_poly.entity_id
_entity_poly.type
_entity_poly.pdbx_seq_one_letter_code
_entity_poly.pdbx_strand_id
1 'polypeptide(L)'
;MAASTRAGQRPSVEGCGSQAPQPILLIIVWFSGVMVAPEGHIRDLGPIVESTSFVMNLFNGKLVPDNVFPFPSVLSMEQMQFLQALVDPCTRFFKEVNDPVENEKLESIEKTTLAGLKEMGAFGLQVPEELGGVGLTNTQYARMVEVVGVHDLGVGISLGAHQSIGFKGILLFGTQSQKEKYLPKLASGETIAAFCLTEPSSGSDAASIKTLAELSECGKFYTLNGGKIWISNGGIAEIFTVFAKTPIKQPTGEVKDKISAFIVERAFGGVTSGPPEKKMGIKCSNTAEVHFDNVKVPAENLLGELGKGFLVAMNILNNGRFGMASALAGTMRGVIVKAVDHAANRKQFGDKISNYGAIQEKVARMAMLHYVTESMAYVVSANMDMKVPDYMLEAAISKIFASEAAWHVTDECIQVLGGMGYMQEAGVERVLRDLRIFRIFEGTNDILRLFVALTGVEVTRAIDLFGEAIESLLLKYGEKVIDEQFHLKRVADAAIDIYGMAVVISRYVRLAEESECLGTVFLAWLPTDPPRLRKALVGTWCLCRRVPTPVACLPQRPVQSEWRSGSHLHPQVTMPGTLAQLSVLFSLLHITEGQTFSWGPCPDPPVQENFDVTKYVGKWYEIEKLPASFEKGICIQANYSLKENGKIKVINQELLSDGRINQIEGEAVQADDELAKLGVSFYWFMPSSPYWVLSTDYENYSMVYSCTTFIWLFHVEYAWILSRTPQLQPETVERLKNLLRSYKIDTEKMRPTDQINCPPEM
;
A
#
# COMPACT_ATOMS: atom_id res chain seq x y z
N MET A 1 -32.03 47.79 -30.13
CA MET A 1 -31.17 48.81 -30.78
C MET A 1 -29.75 48.63 -30.25
N ALA A 2 -28.65 48.60 -30.98
CA ALA A 2 -28.35 48.42 -32.40
C ALA A 2 -26.94 47.78 -32.45
N ALA A 3 -26.72 46.96 -33.47
CA ALA A 3 -25.48 46.23 -33.73
C ALA A 3 -24.38 47.13 -34.32
N SER A 4 -23.12 46.69 -34.23
CA SER A 4 -22.08 47.03 -35.22
C SER A 4 -20.91 46.04 -35.16
N THR A 5 -20.88 45.16 -36.15
CA THR A 5 -19.75 44.35 -36.61
C THR A 5 -18.63 45.21 -37.23
N ARG A 6 -17.36 44.90 -36.97
CA ARG A 6 -16.27 45.07 -37.94
C ARG A 6 -15.24 43.94 -37.82
N ALA A 7 -15.11 43.20 -38.92
CA ALA A 7 -13.97 42.35 -39.21
C ALA A 7 -12.77 43.21 -39.62
N GLY A 8 -11.56 42.78 -39.28
CA GLY A 8 -10.33 43.44 -39.74
C GLY A 8 -9.05 42.78 -39.21
N GLN A 9 -8.43 41.99 -40.08
CA GLN A 9 -6.97 41.80 -40.24
C GLN A 9 -6.16 41.15 -39.10
N ARG A 10 -5.66 39.94 -39.40
CA ARG A 10 -4.46 39.37 -38.76
C ARG A 10 -3.21 40.15 -39.19
N PRO A 11 -2.30 40.47 -38.26
CA PRO A 11 -0.89 40.55 -38.55
C PRO A 11 -0.15 39.33 -37.98
N SER A 12 0.75 38.80 -38.78
CA SER A 12 1.79 37.84 -38.46
C SER A 12 2.67 38.33 -37.29
N VAL A 13 2.90 37.47 -36.30
CA VAL A 13 3.95 37.65 -35.29
C VAL A 13 4.94 36.50 -35.46
N GLU A 14 6.02 36.78 -36.19
CA GLU A 14 7.30 36.13 -35.97
C GLU A 14 7.89 36.63 -34.65
N GLY A 15 8.53 35.73 -33.90
CA GLY A 15 9.51 36.08 -32.88
C GLY A 15 8.97 36.36 -31.48
N CYS A 16 8.73 35.31 -30.70
CA CYS A 16 8.97 35.35 -29.26
C CYS A 16 9.38 33.97 -28.77
N GLY A 17 10.67 33.81 -28.43
CA GLY A 17 11.21 32.59 -27.85
C GLY A 17 10.48 32.25 -26.55
N SER A 18 9.93 31.05 -26.50
CA SER A 18 9.29 30.51 -25.29
C SER A 18 10.36 30.03 -24.31
N GLN A 19 10.76 30.89 -23.37
CA GLN A 19 11.21 30.41 -22.07
C GLN A 19 9.99 29.84 -21.34
N ALA A 20 9.89 28.52 -21.30
CA ALA A 20 8.95 27.84 -20.42
C ALA A 20 9.37 28.06 -18.95
N PRO A 21 8.43 28.27 -18.02
CA PRO A 21 8.78 28.56 -16.63
C PRO A 21 9.34 27.29 -15.95
N GLN A 22 10.48 27.45 -15.28
CA GLN A 22 11.18 26.42 -14.50
C GLN A 22 10.58 25.95 -13.13
N PRO A 23 9.40 26.36 -12.60
CA PRO A 23 9.03 26.02 -11.21
C PRO A 23 8.69 24.54 -10.97
N ILE A 24 8.23 23.79 -11.98
CA ILE A 24 7.72 22.42 -11.75
C ILE A 24 8.86 21.39 -11.63
N LEU A 25 10.01 21.66 -12.27
CA LEU A 25 11.20 20.83 -12.20
C LEU A 25 11.79 20.75 -10.77
N LEU A 26 11.60 21.80 -9.95
CA LEU A 26 12.09 21.84 -8.57
C LEU A 26 11.26 20.98 -7.60
N ILE A 27 10.00 20.70 -7.93
CA ILE A 27 9.10 19.90 -7.08
C ILE A 27 9.45 18.41 -7.15
N ILE A 28 10.00 17.95 -8.28
CA ILE A 28 10.19 16.53 -8.59
C ILE A 28 11.62 16.06 -8.26
N VAL A 29 12.64 16.82 -8.65
CA VAL A 29 14.06 16.44 -8.49
C VAL A 29 14.50 16.30 -7.02
N TRP A 30 13.73 16.84 -6.05
CA TRP A 30 14.08 16.80 -4.63
C TRP A 30 13.47 15.63 -3.84
N PHE A 31 12.49 14.89 -4.37
CA PHE A 31 11.89 13.75 -3.66
C PHE A 31 12.83 12.52 -3.58
N SER A 32 13.85 12.43 -4.45
CA SER A 32 14.77 11.29 -4.56
C SER A 32 16.12 11.47 -3.85
N GLY A 33 16.41 12.66 -3.30
CA GLY A 33 17.74 12.94 -2.72
C GLY A 33 18.89 13.02 -3.74
N VAL A 34 18.61 13.01 -5.05
CA VAL A 34 19.62 13.07 -6.11
C VAL A 34 19.86 14.53 -6.56
N MET A 35 21.04 15.07 -6.28
CA MET A 35 21.45 16.38 -6.79
C MET A 35 21.70 16.33 -8.30
N VAL A 36 20.86 16.99 -9.10
CA VAL A 36 21.21 17.29 -10.50
C VAL A 36 22.11 18.53 -10.52
N ALA A 37 23.39 18.33 -10.86
CA ALA A 37 24.30 19.43 -11.17
C ALA A 37 23.95 20.01 -12.56
N PRO A 38 24.02 21.34 -12.76
CA PRO A 38 23.78 21.96 -14.05
C PRO A 38 25.02 21.75 -14.91
N GLU A 39 25.09 20.65 -15.65
CA GLU A 39 25.90 20.47 -16.87
C GLU A 39 25.88 18.98 -17.26
N GLY A 40 25.12 18.68 -18.32
CA GLY A 40 25.01 17.48 -19.17
C GLY A 40 25.96 16.28 -19.07
N HIS A 41 26.38 15.82 -17.89
CA HIS A 41 27.15 14.59 -17.71
C HIS A 41 26.44 13.67 -16.71
N ILE A 42 25.95 12.52 -17.21
CA ILE A 42 25.40 11.42 -16.40
C ILE A 42 26.55 10.95 -15.50
N ARG A 43 26.52 11.31 -14.22
CA ARG A 43 27.38 10.68 -13.22
C ARG A 43 26.87 9.28 -12.95
N ASP A 44 27.80 8.35 -12.87
CA ASP A 44 27.61 6.97 -12.40
C ASP A 44 26.81 7.00 -11.09
N LEU A 45 25.53 6.64 -11.16
CA LEU A 45 24.68 6.44 -10.00
C LEU A 45 25.24 5.18 -9.33
N GLY A 46 25.64 5.28 -8.06
CA GLY A 46 26.03 4.11 -7.27
C GLY A 46 24.95 3.00 -7.30
N PRO A 47 25.21 1.83 -6.71
CA PRO A 47 24.28 0.69 -6.81
C PRO A 47 22.86 1.11 -6.42
N ILE A 48 21.92 0.93 -7.36
CA ILE A 48 20.49 1.20 -7.14
C ILE A 48 20.04 0.24 -6.04
N VAL A 49 19.75 0.77 -4.84
CA VAL A 49 19.08 -0.01 -3.80
C VAL A 49 17.66 -0.27 -4.32
N GLU A 50 17.34 -1.53 -4.59
CA GLU A 50 15.99 -1.89 -5.04
C GLU A 50 14.98 -1.58 -3.92
N SER A 51 13.97 -0.76 -4.23
CA SER A 51 12.91 -0.42 -3.28
C SER A 51 12.06 -1.66 -2.98
N THR A 52 11.54 -1.78 -1.76
CA THR A 52 10.55 -2.82 -1.41
C THR A 52 9.10 -2.35 -1.60
N SER A 53 8.87 -1.08 -1.97
CA SER A 53 7.52 -0.53 -2.19
C SER A 53 6.79 -1.28 -3.30
N PHE A 54 5.58 -1.75 -3.03
CA PHE A 54 4.74 -2.43 -4.02
C PHE A 54 4.40 -1.48 -5.17
N VAL A 55 4.00 -0.26 -4.83
CA VAL A 55 3.55 0.72 -5.82
C VAL A 55 4.73 1.21 -6.65
N MET A 56 5.87 1.52 -6.03
CA MET A 56 7.07 1.92 -6.79
C MET A 56 7.47 0.83 -7.78
N ASN A 57 7.52 -0.42 -7.33
CA ASN A 57 7.87 -1.53 -8.19
C ASN A 57 6.82 -1.82 -9.26
N LEU A 58 5.54 -1.52 -9.02
CA LEU A 58 4.51 -1.60 -10.06
C LEU A 58 4.80 -0.66 -11.23
N PHE A 59 5.31 0.55 -10.99
CA PHE A 59 5.76 1.45 -12.06
C PHE A 59 7.01 0.91 -12.75
N ASN A 60 7.88 0.21 -12.03
CA ASN A 60 8.98 -0.56 -12.59
C ASN A 60 8.53 -1.92 -13.14
N GLY A 61 7.23 -2.12 -13.31
CA GLY A 61 6.55 -3.41 -13.17
C GLY A 61 7.44 -4.62 -12.89
N LYS A 62 7.87 -4.61 -11.64
CA LYS A 62 8.19 -5.78 -10.88
C LYS A 62 7.01 -5.96 -9.95
N LEU A 63 6.57 -7.20 -9.79
CA LEU A 63 5.65 -7.51 -8.72
C LEU A 63 6.50 -7.79 -7.48
N VAL A 64 6.61 -6.81 -6.58
CA VAL A 64 7.31 -6.95 -5.29
C VAL A 64 6.25 -6.98 -4.19
N PRO A 65 5.80 -8.18 -3.76
CA PRO A 65 4.62 -8.31 -2.92
C PRO A 65 4.91 -8.19 -1.42
N ASP A 66 6.18 -8.18 -0.99
CA ASP A 66 6.62 -8.39 0.39
C ASP A 66 5.95 -7.48 1.43
N ASN A 67 5.66 -6.23 1.05
CA ASN A 67 5.03 -5.23 1.90
C ASN A 67 3.49 -5.22 1.81
N VAL A 68 2.91 -6.20 1.13
CA VAL A 68 1.46 -6.35 0.94
C VAL A 68 1.01 -7.77 1.24
N PHE A 69 1.79 -8.79 0.88
CA PHE A 69 1.47 -10.22 1.02
C PHE A 69 2.52 -10.96 1.87
N PRO A 70 2.08 -11.82 2.81
CA PRO A 70 0.71 -11.96 3.31
C PRO A 70 0.22 -10.67 3.99
N PHE A 71 -1.08 -10.51 4.20
CA PHE A 71 -1.61 -9.30 4.84
C PHE A 71 -0.96 -9.15 6.21
N PRO A 72 -0.34 -8.01 6.53
CA PRO A 72 0.55 -7.94 7.67
C PRO A 72 -0.23 -8.05 9.00
N SER A 73 0.36 -8.79 9.94
CA SER A 73 -0.07 -8.87 11.34
C SER A 73 1.11 -8.49 12.21
N VAL A 74 1.05 -7.32 12.83
CA VAL A 74 2.23 -6.68 13.46
C VAL A 74 2.11 -6.52 14.98
N LEU A 75 0.94 -6.82 15.54
CA LEU A 75 0.70 -6.65 16.97
C LEU A 75 1.02 -7.93 17.73
N SER A 76 1.75 -7.79 18.83
CA SER A 76 1.89 -8.86 19.82
C SER A 76 0.56 -9.10 20.55
N MET A 77 0.44 -10.24 21.24
CA MET A 77 -0.74 -10.54 22.07
C MET A 77 -0.97 -9.48 23.16
N GLU A 78 0.10 -9.00 23.78
CA GLU A 78 0.05 -7.94 24.79
C GLU A 78 -0.45 -6.62 24.17
N GLN A 79 0.08 -6.23 23.01
CA GLN A 79 -0.35 -5.04 22.29
C GLN A 79 -1.83 -5.12 21.86
N MET A 80 -2.32 -6.30 21.46
CA MET A 80 -3.73 -6.51 21.13
C MET A 80 -4.64 -6.39 22.37
N GLN A 81 -4.25 -6.99 23.49
CA GLN A 81 -5.02 -6.90 24.74
C GLN A 81 -5.06 -5.46 25.26
N PHE A 82 -3.93 -4.77 25.24
CA PHE A 82 -3.85 -3.35 25.62
C PHE A 82 -4.73 -2.48 24.72
N LEU A 83 -4.66 -2.69 23.39
CA LEU A 83 -5.51 -1.98 22.45
C LEU A 83 -7.01 -2.22 22.72
N GLN A 84 -7.41 -3.47 22.97
CA GLN A 84 -8.81 -3.80 23.27
C GLN A 84 -9.30 -3.08 24.53
N ALA A 85 -8.45 -2.98 25.56
CA ALA A 85 -8.77 -2.26 26.78
C ALA A 85 -8.96 -0.74 26.58
N LEU A 86 -8.39 -0.15 25.53
CA LEU A 86 -8.56 1.27 25.18
C LEU A 86 -9.77 1.52 24.26
N VAL A 87 -10.03 0.60 23.33
CA VAL A 87 -11.08 0.74 22.31
C VAL A 87 -12.49 0.83 22.92
N ASP A 88 -12.79 -0.01 23.91
CA ASP A 88 -14.14 -0.06 24.49
C ASP A 88 -14.48 1.21 25.28
N PRO A 89 -13.61 1.72 26.19
CA PRO A 89 -13.82 3.01 26.85
C PRO A 89 -13.90 4.18 25.87
N CYS A 90 -13.04 4.22 24.84
CA CYS A 90 -13.07 5.27 23.82
C CYS A 90 -14.39 5.25 23.04
N THR A 91 -14.84 4.07 22.61
CA THR A 91 -16.13 3.92 21.91
C THR A 91 -17.29 4.36 22.81
N ARG A 92 -17.26 4.02 24.10
CA ARG A 92 -18.28 4.43 25.06
C ARG A 92 -18.29 5.94 25.24
N PHE A 93 -17.13 6.55 25.41
CA PHE A 93 -16.99 8.00 25.54
C PHE A 93 -17.59 8.75 24.36
N PHE A 94 -17.32 8.31 23.12
CA PHE A 94 -17.91 8.94 21.94
C PHE A 94 -19.42 8.71 21.77
N LYS A 95 -19.98 7.70 22.43
CA LYS A 95 -21.44 7.41 22.43
C LYS A 95 -22.19 8.12 23.54
N GLU A 96 -21.58 8.25 24.71
CA GLU A 96 -22.25 8.66 25.95
C GLU A 96 -21.85 10.07 26.40
N VAL A 97 -20.69 10.60 25.96
CA VAL A 97 -20.16 11.89 26.42
C VAL A 97 -20.01 12.89 25.27
N ASN A 98 -19.48 12.49 24.11
CA ASN A 98 -19.36 13.39 22.96
C ASN A 98 -20.69 13.55 22.23
N ASP A 99 -21.13 14.78 22.02
CA ASP A 99 -22.23 15.10 21.10
C ASP A 99 -21.71 15.86 19.86
N PRO A 100 -21.64 15.21 18.69
CA PRO A 100 -21.14 15.87 17.48
C PRO A 100 -22.08 16.96 16.93
N VAL A 101 -23.36 16.96 17.32
CA VAL A 101 -24.32 18.01 16.94
C VAL A 101 -24.12 19.25 17.79
N GLU A 102 -23.91 19.10 19.10
CA GLU A 102 -23.62 20.23 19.99
C GLU A 102 -22.25 20.84 19.68
N ASN A 103 -21.22 20.02 19.44
CA ASN A 103 -19.92 20.48 18.93
C ASN A 103 -20.06 21.36 17.67
N GLU A 104 -20.92 20.96 16.73
CA GLU A 104 -21.19 21.74 15.52
C GLU A 104 -21.88 23.07 15.82
N LYS A 105 -22.91 23.06 16.67
CA LYS A 105 -23.65 24.29 17.05
C LYS A 105 -22.76 25.30 17.76
N LEU A 106 -21.88 24.82 18.63
CA LEU A 106 -20.92 25.65 19.36
C LEU A 106 -19.77 26.13 18.47
N GLU A 107 -19.56 25.50 17.31
CA GLU A 107 -18.37 25.65 16.48
C GLU A 107 -17.07 25.50 17.30
N SER A 108 -17.11 24.66 18.34
CA SER A 108 -16.00 24.31 19.22
C SER A 108 -16.28 22.97 19.90
N ILE A 109 -15.26 22.28 20.39
CA ILE A 109 -15.43 21.05 21.16
C ILE A 109 -15.99 21.41 22.55
N GLU A 110 -17.06 20.75 22.96
CA GLU A 110 -17.64 20.93 24.29
C GLU A 110 -16.59 20.76 25.39
N LYS A 111 -16.65 21.58 26.44
CA LYS A 111 -15.66 21.58 27.52
C LYS A 111 -15.57 20.22 28.22
N THR A 112 -16.71 19.57 28.44
CA THR A 112 -16.78 18.23 29.06
C THR A 112 -16.12 17.18 28.17
N THR A 113 -16.39 17.21 26.85
CA THR A 113 -15.74 16.34 25.88
C THR A 113 -14.23 16.60 25.84
N LEU A 114 -13.80 17.86 25.78
CA LEU A 114 -12.38 18.20 25.76
C LEU A 114 -11.66 17.71 27.02
N ALA A 115 -12.26 17.88 28.20
CA ALA A 115 -11.70 17.38 29.45
C ALA A 115 -11.57 15.85 29.45
N GLY A 116 -12.62 15.13 29.06
CA GLY A 116 -12.58 13.66 29.01
C GLY A 116 -11.60 13.11 27.97
N LEU A 117 -11.42 13.79 26.84
CA LEU A 117 -10.38 13.44 25.85
C LEU A 117 -8.97 13.59 26.43
N LYS A 118 -8.73 14.64 27.25
CA LYS A 118 -7.45 14.80 27.96
C LYS A 118 -7.24 13.71 29.00
N GLU A 119 -8.25 13.44 29.82
CA GLU A 119 -8.20 12.39 30.87
C GLU A 119 -7.96 10.99 30.30
N MET A 120 -8.49 10.70 29.11
CA MET A 120 -8.26 9.42 28.42
C MET A 120 -6.88 9.31 27.74
N GLY A 121 -6.10 10.39 27.70
CA GLY A 121 -4.81 10.42 26.99
C GLY A 121 -4.93 10.54 25.46
N ALA A 122 -6.08 10.99 24.93
CA ALA A 122 -6.33 11.07 23.49
C ALA A 122 -5.43 12.08 22.75
N PHE A 123 -4.75 12.97 23.47
CA PHE A 123 -3.79 13.94 22.93
C PHE A 123 -2.38 13.35 22.72
N GLY A 124 -2.05 12.23 23.38
CA GLY A 124 -0.71 11.65 23.42
C GLY A 124 -0.64 10.20 22.96
N LEU A 125 -1.48 9.78 22.02
CA LEU A 125 -1.62 8.34 21.69
C LEU A 125 -0.31 7.69 21.23
N GLN A 126 0.49 8.40 20.43
CA GLN A 126 1.77 7.90 19.90
C GLN A 126 3.00 8.43 20.65
N VAL A 127 2.81 9.23 21.71
CA VAL A 127 3.94 9.68 22.53
C VAL A 127 4.40 8.49 23.38
N PRO A 128 5.71 8.22 23.50
CA PRO A 128 6.21 7.14 24.37
C PRO A 128 5.76 7.30 25.82
N GLU A 129 5.57 6.18 26.52
CA GLU A 129 5.08 6.17 27.91
C GLU A 129 6.04 6.91 28.84
N GLU A 130 7.35 6.77 28.65
CA GLU A 130 8.39 7.45 29.41
C GLU A 130 8.38 8.98 29.23
N LEU A 131 7.67 9.47 28.21
CA LEU A 131 7.45 10.89 27.94
C LEU A 131 6.00 11.31 28.21
N GLY A 132 5.24 10.50 28.97
CA GLY A 132 3.88 10.81 29.43
C GLY A 132 2.76 10.53 28.43
N GLY A 133 3.03 9.76 27.37
CA GLY A 133 2.03 9.32 26.40
C GLY A 133 1.48 7.92 26.62
N VAL A 134 0.73 7.42 25.63
CA VAL A 134 0.11 6.08 25.65
C VAL A 134 0.99 5.02 24.96
N GLY A 135 1.99 5.43 24.17
CA GLY A 135 2.95 4.50 23.56
C GLY A 135 2.41 3.64 22.41
N LEU A 136 1.32 4.03 21.75
CA LEU A 136 0.72 3.22 20.69
C LEU A 136 1.58 3.15 19.43
N THR A 137 1.64 1.95 18.83
CA THR A 137 2.14 1.75 17.46
C THR A 137 1.25 2.44 16.42
N ASN A 138 1.68 2.51 15.16
CA ASN A 138 0.85 3.10 14.10
C ASN A 138 -0.42 2.29 13.88
N THR A 139 -0.36 0.97 13.98
CA THR A 139 -1.52 0.08 13.81
C THR A 139 -2.51 0.19 14.97
N GLN A 140 -2.02 0.31 16.22
CA GLN A 140 -2.88 0.59 17.38
C GLN A 140 -3.51 1.99 17.26
N TYR A 141 -2.72 2.99 16.86
CA TYR A 141 -3.20 4.35 16.60
C TYR A 141 -4.29 4.38 15.53
N ALA A 142 -4.12 3.65 14.42
CA ALA A 142 -5.13 3.52 13.38
C ALA A 142 -6.46 3.03 13.97
N ARG A 143 -6.45 1.96 14.78
CA ARG A 143 -7.68 1.45 15.39
C ARG A 143 -8.38 2.49 16.28
N MET A 144 -7.63 3.29 17.05
CA MET A 144 -8.22 4.36 17.86
C MET A 144 -8.79 5.49 16.99
N VAL A 145 -8.09 5.89 15.93
CA VAL A 145 -8.53 6.93 14.99
C VAL A 145 -9.78 6.50 14.22
N GLU A 146 -9.91 5.22 13.89
CA GLU A 146 -11.13 4.66 13.29
C GLU A 146 -12.34 4.89 14.20
N VAL A 147 -12.21 4.67 15.52
CA VAL A 147 -13.30 4.94 16.49
C VAL A 147 -13.70 6.42 16.44
N VAL A 148 -12.73 7.34 16.47
CA VAL A 148 -13.02 8.78 16.37
C VAL A 148 -13.76 9.10 15.07
N GLY A 149 -13.30 8.53 13.95
CA GLY A 149 -13.88 8.75 12.63
C GLY A 149 -15.31 8.22 12.46
N VAL A 150 -15.72 7.19 13.21
CA VAL A 150 -17.13 6.73 13.26
C VAL A 150 -18.04 7.82 13.84
N HIS A 151 -17.54 8.59 14.80
CA HIS A 151 -18.38 9.43 15.66
C HIS A 151 -18.32 10.92 15.32
N ASP A 152 -17.12 11.51 15.22
CA ASP A 152 -16.95 12.95 15.06
C ASP A 152 -15.64 13.31 14.33
N LEU A 153 -15.76 13.65 13.05
CA LEU A 153 -14.62 14.10 12.23
C LEU A 153 -14.08 15.45 12.68
N GLY A 154 -14.88 16.34 13.27
CA GLY A 154 -14.41 17.64 13.74
C GLY A 154 -13.49 17.50 14.95
N VAL A 155 -13.87 16.67 15.92
CA VAL A 155 -12.99 16.26 17.03
C VAL A 155 -11.75 15.55 16.49
N GLY A 156 -11.94 14.62 15.53
CA GLY A 156 -10.84 13.92 14.86
C GLY A 156 -9.81 14.87 14.23
N ILE A 157 -10.25 15.95 13.57
CA ILE A 157 -9.32 16.95 13.02
C ILE A 157 -8.61 17.75 14.10
N SER A 158 -9.26 18.12 15.20
CA SER A 158 -8.55 18.82 16.28
C SER A 158 -7.46 17.94 16.91
N LEU A 159 -7.76 16.67 17.19
CA LEU A 159 -6.79 15.71 17.74
C LEU A 159 -5.71 15.35 16.72
N GLY A 160 -6.06 15.17 15.45
CA GLY A 160 -5.12 14.87 14.37
C GLY A 160 -4.19 16.04 14.07
N ALA A 161 -4.72 17.26 13.99
CA ALA A 161 -3.92 18.48 13.84
C ALA A 161 -2.93 18.65 14.99
N HIS A 162 -3.31 18.25 16.20
CA HIS A 162 -2.45 18.25 17.38
C HIS A 162 -1.30 17.22 17.25
N GLN A 163 -1.60 15.93 17.04
CA GLN A 163 -0.59 14.86 17.17
C GLN A 163 -0.12 14.23 15.86
N SER A 164 -0.97 14.13 14.84
CA SER A 164 -0.61 13.53 13.56
C SER A 164 0.36 14.44 12.79
N ILE A 165 0.22 15.75 12.96
CA ILE A 165 1.06 16.75 12.29
C ILE A 165 1.64 17.82 13.23
N GLY A 166 0.88 18.32 14.21
CA GLY A 166 1.22 19.50 15.01
C GLY A 166 2.53 19.34 15.77
N PHE A 167 2.64 18.30 16.60
CA PHE A 167 3.90 17.97 17.28
C PHE A 167 4.62 16.76 16.68
N LYS A 168 4.11 16.14 15.61
CA LYS A 168 4.73 14.95 15.00
C LYS A 168 6.19 15.18 14.61
N GLY A 169 6.53 16.40 14.19
CA GLY A 169 7.92 16.78 13.94
C GLY A 169 8.83 16.61 15.16
N ILE A 170 8.37 16.90 16.37
CA ILE A 170 9.13 16.71 17.62
C ILE A 170 9.37 15.22 17.88
N LEU A 171 8.38 14.36 17.64
CA LEU A 171 8.54 12.91 17.76
C LEU A 171 9.60 12.37 16.79
N LEU A 172 9.53 12.79 15.52
CA LEU A 172 10.35 12.24 14.45
C LEU A 172 11.77 12.84 14.39
N PHE A 173 11.90 14.15 14.60
CA PHE A 173 13.12 14.92 14.36
C PHE A 173 13.61 15.70 15.58
N GLY A 174 12.87 15.66 16.69
CA GLY A 174 13.25 16.37 17.91
C GLY A 174 14.50 15.77 18.55
N THR A 175 15.37 16.62 19.06
CA THR A 175 16.46 16.19 19.95
C THR A 175 15.90 15.66 21.26
N GLN A 176 16.70 14.92 22.02
CA GLN A 176 16.26 14.39 23.33
C GLN A 176 15.75 15.52 24.25
N SER A 177 16.47 16.65 24.32
CA SER A 177 16.06 17.80 25.12
C SER A 177 14.74 18.43 24.64
N GLN A 178 14.52 18.52 23.33
CA GLN A 178 13.24 19.01 22.78
C GLN A 178 12.10 18.05 23.13
N LYS A 179 12.33 16.73 23.00
CA LYS A 179 11.35 15.69 23.34
C LYS A 179 10.94 15.76 24.81
N GLU A 180 11.90 15.77 25.72
CA GLU A 180 11.67 15.87 27.17
C GLU A 180 10.98 17.20 27.56
N LYS A 181 11.33 18.30 26.90
CA LYS A 181 10.73 19.61 27.19
C LYS A 181 9.26 19.70 26.78
N TYR A 182 8.90 19.22 25.58
CA TYR A 182 7.60 19.51 24.99
C TYR A 182 6.60 18.34 25.08
N LEU A 183 7.04 17.10 24.87
CA LEU A 183 6.13 15.97 24.68
C LEU A 183 5.23 15.66 25.90
N PRO A 184 5.69 15.77 27.16
CA PRO A 184 4.81 15.48 28.30
C PRO A 184 3.57 16.37 28.39
N LYS A 185 3.71 17.68 28.14
CA LYS A 185 2.58 18.63 28.17
C LYS A 185 1.68 18.53 26.95
N LEU A 186 2.25 18.13 25.81
CA LEU A 186 1.50 17.85 24.60
C LEU A 186 0.68 16.56 24.77
N ALA A 187 1.27 15.51 25.31
CA ALA A 187 0.62 14.22 25.51
C ALA A 187 -0.59 14.30 26.45
N SER A 188 -0.51 15.10 27.51
CA SER A 188 -1.63 15.35 28.43
C SER A 188 -2.69 16.31 27.86
N GLY A 189 -2.38 17.00 26.76
CA GLY A 189 -3.21 18.08 26.22
C GLY A 189 -3.22 19.34 27.10
N GLU A 190 -2.30 19.49 28.06
CA GLU A 190 -2.10 20.76 28.79
C GLU A 190 -1.80 21.89 27.79
N THR A 191 -0.91 21.63 26.85
CA THR A 191 -0.63 22.50 25.71
C THR A 191 -1.11 21.84 24.42
N ILE A 192 -1.72 22.64 23.54
CA ILE A 192 -2.17 22.17 22.22
C ILE A 192 -1.13 22.56 21.17
N ALA A 193 -0.81 21.63 20.27
CA ALA A 193 0.02 21.88 19.10
C ALA A 193 -0.78 22.24 17.84
N ALA A 194 -0.13 22.99 16.95
CA ALA A 194 -0.58 23.27 15.59
C ALA A 194 0.57 23.18 14.57
N PHE A 195 0.23 22.84 13.33
CA PHE A 195 1.17 22.73 12.21
C PHE A 195 1.03 23.95 11.29
N CYS A 196 2.10 24.74 11.15
CA CYS A 196 2.10 26.07 10.52
C CYS A 196 2.92 26.09 9.23
N LEU A 197 2.32 25.62 8.12
CA LEU A 197 2.94 25.60 6.79
C LEU A 197 2.29 26.58 5.82
N THR A 198 0.99 26.44 5.59
CA THR A 198 0.21 27.15 4.56
C THR A 198 0.20 28.66 4.77
N GLU A 199 0.31 29.39 3.66
CA GLU A 199 0.26 30.85 3.58
C GLU A 199 -0.75 31.29 2.52
N PRO A 200 -1.22 32.55 2.53
CA PRO A 200 -2.14 33.05 1.53
C PRO A 200 -1.66 32.85 0.08
N SER A 201 -0.34 32.90 -0.16
CA SER A 201 0.26 32.66 -1.48
C SER A 201 0.73 31.22 -1.74
N SER A 202 0.69 30.33 -0.73
CA SER A 202 1.42 29.06 -0.75
C SER A 202 0.62 27.95 -0.07
N GLY A 203 -0.10 27.17 -0.88
CA GLY A 203 -0.84 25.98 -0.47
C GLY A 203 -0.13 24.70 -0.93
N SER A 204 -0.49 24.21 -2.12
CA SER A 204 0.14 23.04 -2.73
C SER A 204 1.64 23.23 -3.01
N ASP A 205 2.04 24.43 -3.45
CA ASP A 205 3.44 24.81 -3.61
C ASP A 205 4.02 25.27 -2.25
N ALA A 206 4.29 24.30 -1.38
CA ALA A 206 4.86 24.56 -0.05
C ALA A 206 6.30 25.10 -0.09
N ALA A 207 7.01 24.97 -1.22
CA ALA A 207 8.35 25.52 -1.39
C ALA A 207 8.32 27.06 -1.54
N SER A 208 7.20 27.61 -2.01
CA SER A 208 7.04 29.05 -2.29
C SER A 208 6.76 29.94 -1.07
N ILE A 209 6.70 29.38 0.16
CA ILE A 209 6.40 30.15 1.38
C ILE A 209 7.30 31.39 1.54
N LYS A 210 6.78 32.40 2.22
CA LYS A 210 7.39 33.73 2.39
C LYS A 210 7.72 34.07 3.84
N THR A 211 7.16 33.37 4.83
CA THR A 211 7.55 33.55 6.24
C THR A 211 9.06 33.40 6.37
N LEU A 212 9.72 34.34 7.03
CA LEU A 212 11.17 34.46 7.11
C LEU A 212 11.65 34.30 8.56
N ALA A 213 12.74 33.59 8.76
CA ALA A 213 13.44 33.45 10.04
C ALA A 213 14.92 33.83 9.85
N GLU A 214 15.33 34.96 10.44
CA GLU A 214 16.69 35.49 10.33
C GLU A 214 17.49 35.21 11.60
N LEU A 215 18.66 34.58 11.46
CA LEU A 215 19.53 34.33 12.62
C LEU A 215 20.08 35.66 13.15
N SER A 216 19.93 35.87 14.45
CA SER A 216 20.54 37.02 15.15
C SER A 216 22.06 37.03 15.01
N GLU A 217 22.67 38.22 15.08
CA GLU A 217 24.13 38.37 15.00
C GLU A 217 24.88 37.56 16.07
N CYS A 218 24.28 37.38 17.24
CA CYS A 218 24.86 36.59 18.33
C CYS A 218 24.64 35.08 18.18
N GLY A 219 23.89 34.64 17.17
CA GLY A 219 23.60 33.23 16.87
C GLY A 219 22.67 32.53 17.87
N LYS A 220 22.07 33.25 18.81
CA LYS A 220 21.29 32.65 19.92
C LYS A 220 19.82 32.45 19.64
N PHE A 221 19.26 33.22 18.70
CA PHE A 221 17.86 33.13 18.32
C PHE A 221 17.66 33.52 16.85
N TYR A 222 16.52 33.11 16.29
CA TYR A 222 16.00 33.58 15.01
C TYR A 222 14.90 34.61 15.25
N THR A 223 14.85 35.65 14.43
CA THR A 223 13.70 36.57 14.38
C THR A 223 12.76 36.11 13.29
N LEU A 224 11.58 35.65 13.67
CA LEU A 224 10.57 35.08 12.79
C LEU A 224 9.50 36.14 12.46
N ASN A 225 9.25 36.34 11.17
CA ASN A 225 8.25 37.26 10.64
C ASN A 225 7.42 36.62 9.52
N GLY A 226 6.10 36.73 9.60
CA GLY A 226 5.20 36.25 8.56
C GLY A 226 3.79 35.95 9.05
N GLY A 227 3.00 35.31 8.18
CA GLY A 227 1.62 34.94 8.48
C GLY A 227 1.31 33.58 7.87
N LYS A 228 0.55 32.78 8.61
CA LYS A 228 0.05 31.47 8.22
C LYS A 228 -1.47 31.51 8.18
N ILE A 229 -2.06 30.76 7.26
CA ILE A 229 -3.52 30.78 7.02
C ILE A 229 -4.10 29.38 7.14
N TRP A 230 -5.35 29.31 7.61
CA TRP A 230 -6.11 28.07 7.82
C TRP A 230 -5.41 27.04 8.69
N ILE A 231 -4.80 27.51 9.78
CA ILE A 231 -4.09 26.65 10.72
C ILE A 231 -5.10 26.01 11.66
N SER A 232 -5.24 24.69 11.55
CA SER A 232 -6.00 23.89 12.50
C SER A 232 -5.39 24.05 13.90
N ASN A 233 -6.24 24.28 14.90
CA ASN A 233 -5.88 24.66 16.27
C ASN A 233 -5.14 26.02 16.41
N GLY A 234 -4.99 26.81 15.34
CA GLY A 234 -4.18 28.04 15.36
C GLY A 234 -4.60 29.09 16.41
N GLY A 235 -5.89 29.14 16.73
CA GLY A 235 -6.44 30.05 17.76
C GLY A 235 -6.34 29.53 19.20
N ILE A 236 -5.97 28.26 19.40
CA ILE A 236 -5.94 27.61 20.73
C ILE A 236 -4.60 26.93 21.05
N ALA A 237 -3.71 26.79 20.08
CA ALA A 237 -2.42 26.16 20.25
C ALA A 237 -1.44 27.06 21.01
N GLU A 238 -0.62 26.44 21.87
CA GLU A 238 0.49 27.08 22.58
C GLU A 238 1.83 26.71 21.96
N ILE A 239 1.89 25.60 21.22
CA ILE A 239 3.09 25.11 20.53
C ILE A 239 2.81 25.03 19.03
N PHE A 240 3.73 25.51 18.21
CA PHE A 240 3.61 25.48 16.76
C PHE A 240 4.83 24.84 16.13
N THR A 241 4.62 23.91 15.20
CA THR A 241 5.68 23.55 14.23
C THR A 241 5.58 24.52 13.07
N VAL A 242 6.49 25.49 12.99
CA VAL A 242 6.47 26.57 11.99
C VAL A 242 7.54 26.35 10.93
N PHE A 243 7.14 26.48 9.65
CA PHE A 243 8.06 26.44 8.52
C PHE A 243 8.31 27.85 7.98
N ALA A 244 9.58 28.22 7.89
CA ALA A 244 10.01 29.53 7.43
C ALA A 244 11.27 29.42 6.56
N LYS A 245 11.43 30.35 5.63
CA LYS A 245 12.68 30.53 4.90
C LYS A 245 13.74 31.09 5.84
N THR A 246 14.92 30.49 5.79
CA THR A 246 16.12 30.94 6.50
C THR A 246 17.19 31.26 5.46
N PRO A 247 17.79 32.46 5.48
CA PRO A 247 18.93 32.79 4.63
C PRO A 247 20.15 31.95 5.06
N ILE A 248 20.66 31.11 4.15
CA ILE A 248 21.81 30.22 4.43
C ILE A 248 22.95 30.54 3.48
N LYS A 249 24.07 30.97 4.06
CA LYS A 249 25.33 31.13 3.35
C LYS A 249 25.87 29.77 2.90
N GLN A 250 25.90 29.54 1.59
CA GLN A 250 26.47 28.35 0.97
C GLN A 250 28.00 28.39 1.06
N PRO A 251 28.70 27.25 0.90
CA PRO A 251 30.17 27.21 0.84
C PRO A 251 30.77 28.12 -0.24
N THR A 252 30.02 28.37 -1.31
CA THR A 252 30.38 29.28 -2.42
C THR A 252 30.34 30.77 -2.05
N GLY A 253 29.85 31.11 -0.85
CA GLY A 253 29.67 32.49 -0.38
C GLY A 253 28.30 33.10 -0.72
N GLU A 254 27.52 32.48 -1.62
CA GLU A 254 26.16 32.90 -1.98
C GLU A 254 25.20 32.61 -0.82
N VAL A 255 24.25 33.53 -0.56
CA VAL A 255 23.17 33.30 0.41
C VAL A 255 21.95 32.79 -0.35
N LYS A 256 21.45 31.61 0.05
CA LYS A 256 20.21 31.03 -0.49
C LYS A 256 19.21 30.81 0.61
N ASP A 257 17.97 31.20 0.35
CA ASP A 257 16.86 30.89 1.23
C ASP A 257 16.49 29.41 1.10
N LYS A 258 16.50 28.72 2.23
CA LYS A 258 15.98 27.35 2.35
C LYS A 258 14.95 27.30 3.46
N ILE A 259 14.00 26.39 3.36
CA ILE A 259 12.98 26.23 4.40
C ILE A 259 13.61 25.49 5.59
N SER A 260 13.38 26.00 6.79
CA SER A 260 13.70 25.38 8.07
C SER A 260 12.44 25.20 8.90
N ALA A 261 12.44 24.22 9.80
CA ALA A 261 11.33 23.96 10.71
C ALA A 261 11.71 24.40 12.12
N PHE A 262 10.76 24.98 12.85
CA PHE A 262 10.97 25.50 14.20
C PHE A 262 9.85 25.06 15.14
N ILE A 263 10.20 24.79 16.39
CA ILE A 263 9.24 24.72 17.50
C ILE A 263 9.06 26.14 18.01
N VAL A 264 7.87 26.72 17.87
CA VAL A 264 7.56 28.08 18.33
C VAL A 264 6.56 27.99 19.46
N GLU A 265 6.89 28.59 20.61
CA GLU A 265 5.94 28.74 21.71
C GLU A 265 5.18 30.05 21.54
N ARG A 266 3.86 30.05 21.77
CA ARG A 266 3.07 31.29 21.79
C ARG A 266 3.65 32.31 22.78
N ALA A 267 4.18 31.81 23.90
CA ALA A 267 4.78 32.59 24.97
C ALA A 267 6.08 33.32 24.59
N PHE A 268 6.69 33.04 23.42
CA PHE A 268 7.88 33.78 22.95
C PHE A 268 7.57 35.25 22.60
N GLY A 269 6.29 35.63 22.57
CA GLY A 269 5.86 37.00 22.26
C GLY A 269 5.84 37.25 20.74
N GLY A 270 4.97 38.15 20.30
CA GLY A 270 4.78 38.43 18.86
C GLY A 270 3.98 37.37 18.09
N VAL A 271 3.45 36.34 18.78
CA VAL A 271 2.58 35.30 18.20
C VAL A 271 1.11 35.64 18.48
N THR A 272 0.34 35.92 17.44
CA THR A 272 -1.10 36.19 17.53
C THR A 272 -1.89 35.36 16.54
N SER A 273 -3.22 35.32 16.66
CA SER A 273 -4.08 34.59 15.73
C SER A 273 -5.36 35.35 15.44
N GLY A 274 -5.90 35.16 14.23
CA GLY A 274 -7.20 35.68 13.83
C GLY A 274 -8.36 34.97 14.55
N PRO A 275 -9.61 35.44 14.34
CA PRO A 275 -10.79 34.74 14.83
C PRO A 275 -10.95 33.37 14.14
N PRO A 276 -11.69 32.42 14.74
CA PRO A 276 -12.01 31.15 14.09
C PRO A 276 -12.78 31.35 12.78
N GLU A 277 -12.34 30.65 11.72
CA GLU A 277 -12.92 30.73 10.38
C GLU A 277 -14.29 30.04 10.29
N LYS A 278 -15.23 30.67 9.57
CA LYS A 278 -16.53 30.08 9.22
C LYS A 278 -16.36 29.16 8.01
N LYS A 279 -16.81 27.91 8.15
CA LYS A 279 -16.56 26.83 7.17
C LYS A 279 -17.74 25.87 7.03
N MET A 280 -17.72 25.10 5.94
CA MET A 280 -18.80 24.19 5.54
C MET A 280 -19.08 23.07 6.57
N GLY A 281 -18.02 22.40 7.02
CA GLY A 281 -18.06 21.27 7.95
C GLY A 281 -16.87 21.30 8.90
N ILE A 282 -16.68 20.21 9.66
CA ILE A 282 -15.74 20.06 10.77
C ILE A 282 -15.74 21.30 11.68
N LYS A 283 -16.93 21.85 11.92
CA LYS A 283 -17.08 23.21 12.46
C LYS A 283 -16.44 23.38 13.83
N CYS A 284 -16.47 22.33 14.66
CA CYS A 284 -15.87 22.34 15.99
C CYS A 284 -14.33 22.36 16.00
N SER A 285 -13.68 21.98 14.88
CA SER A 285 -12.23 22.11 14.74
C SER A 285 -11.86 23.58 14.59
N ASN A 286 -11.03 24.11 15.48
CA ASN A 286 -10.55 25.48 15.35
C ASN A 286 -9.70 25.63 14.08
N THR A 287 -9.91 26.71 13.33
CA THR A 287 -9.14 27.06 12.14
C THR A 287 -8.93 28.57 12.18
N ALA A 288 -7.69 29.04 12.16
CA ALA A 288 -7.39 30.47 12.25
C ALA A 288 -6.16 30.84 11.42
N GLU A 289 -6.04 32.14 11.10
CA GLU A 289 -4.74 32.72 10.76
C GLU A 289 -3.84 32.76 12.00
N VAL A 290 -2.53 32.66 11.80
CA VAL A 290 -1.51 32.82 12.84
C VAL A 290 -0.45 33.79 12.33
N HIS A 291 -0.20 34.85 13.08
CA HIS A 291 0.75 35.90 12.72
C HIS A 291 1.96 35.85 13.64
N PHE A 292 3.13 36.03 13.04
CA PHE A 292 4.42 36.08 13.71
C PHE A 292 5.03 37.46 13.41
N ASP A 293 5.12 38.30 14.43
CA ASP A 293 5.71 39.65 14.35
C ASP A 293 6.91 39.72 15.29
N ASN A 294 8.11 39.73 14.70
CA ASN A 294 9.39 39.82 15.39
C ASN A 294 9.57 38.81 16.53
N VAL A 295 9.10 37.57 16.31
CA VAL A 295 9.14 36.50 17.30
C VAL A 295 10.57 36.02 17.47
N LYS A 296 11.10 36.06 18.70
CA LYS A 296 12.46 35.57 19.00
C LYS A 296 12.42 34.09 19.34
N VAL A 297 12.68 33.25 18.34
CA VAL A 297 12.71 31.80 18.49
C VAL A 297 14.13 31.38 18.88
N PRO A 298 14.37 30.74 20.04
CA PRO A 298 15.70 30.28 20.42
C PRO A 298 16.34 29.38 19.36
N ALA A 299 17.66 29.45 19.17
CA ALA A 299 18.33 28.69 18.12
C ALA A 299 18.21 27.17 18.33
N GLU A 300 18.15 26.73 19.58
CA GLU A 300 17.91 25.35 20.00
C GLU A 300 16.49 24.84 19.69
N ASN A 301 15.57 25.72 19.31
CA ASN A 301 14.22 25.37 18.87
C ASN A 301 14.13 25.08 17.36
N LEU A 302 15.24 25.12 16.63
CA LEU A 302 15.34 24.56 15.29
C LEU A 302 15.02 23.05 15.35
N LEU A 303 14.10 22.61 14.50
CA LEU A 303 13.62 21.22 14.47
C LEU A 303 14.22 20.49 13.26
N GLY A 304 15.03 19.47 13.52
CA GLY A 304 15.86 18.83 12.51
C GLY A 304 17.04 19.72 12.10
N GLU A 305 17.42 19.66 10.82
CA GLU A 305 18.59 20.39 10.30
C GLU A 305 18.21 21.72 9.64
N LEU A 306 19.13 22.69 9.73
CA LEU A 306 19.00 24.00 9.08
C LEU A 306 18.87 23.85 7.56
N GLY A 307 17.82 24.44 6.99
CA GLY A 307 17.52 24.37 5.55
C GLY A 307 16.94 23.04 5.07
N LYS A 308 16.59 22.13 5.98
CA LYS A 308 15.94 20.84 5.68
C LYS A 308 14.47 20.78 6.13
N GLY A 309 13.86 21.93 6.42
CA GLY A 309 12.48 22.03 6.89
C GLY A 309 11.44 21.51 5.88
N PHE A 310 11.71 21.60 4.58
CA PHE A 310 10.82 21.00 3.57
C PHE A 310 10.76 19.47 3.70
N LEU A 311 11.90 18.81 3.93
CA LEU A 311 11.96 17.37 4.18
C LEU A 311 11.20 16.99 5.46
N VAL A 312 11.36 17.80 6.52
CA VAL A 312 10.61 17.63 7.78
C VAL A 312 9.10 17.71 7.51
N ALA A 313 8.64 18.73 6.78
CA ALA A 313 7.22 18.89 6.42
C ALA A 313 6.68 17.68 5.66
N MET A 314 7.40 17.23 4.62
CA MET A 314 6.96 16.10 3.80
C MET A 314 6.92 14.79 4.59
N ASN A 315 7.90 14.53 5.46
CA ASN A 315 7.89 13.35 6.32
C ASN A 315 6.74 13.37 7.33
N ILE A 316 6.44 14.53 7.92
CA ILE A 316 5.28 14.68 8.83
C ILE A 316 3.98 14.35 8.10
N LEU A 317 3.74 14.97 6.94
CA LEU A 317 2.52 14.72 6.15
C LEU A 317 2.45 13.26 5.69
N ASN A 318 3.55 12.70 5.21
CA ASN A 318 3.60 11.30 4.80
C ASN A 318 3.27 10.34 5.96
N ASN A 319 3.83 10.60 7.15
CA ASN A 319 3.57 9.83 8.35
C ASN A 319 2.11 9.98 8.83
N GLY A 320 1.45 11.12 8.61
CA GLY A 320 0.07 11.34 9.03
C GLY A 320 -1.00 10.73 8.12
N ARG A 321 -0.71 10.50 6.82
CA ARG A 321 -1.71 10.14 5.80
C ARG A 321 -2.48 8.84 6.06
N PHE A 322 -1.85 7.82 6.64
CA PHE A 322 -2.55 6.56 6.94
C PHE A 322 -3.67 6.76 7.98
N GLY A 323 -3.47 7.69 8.93
CA GLY A 323 -4.46 8.02 9.95
C GLY A 323 -5.75 8.57 9.34
N MET A 324 -5.65 9.32 8.23
CA MET A 324 -6.81 9.79 7.49
C MET A 324 -7.60 8.64 6.87
N ALA A 325 -6.91 7.70 6.20
CA ALA A 325 -7.59 6.53 5.64
C ALA A 325 -8.31 5.72 6.71
N SER A 326 -7.71 5.61 7.90
CA SER A 326 -8.30 4.93 9.05
C SER A 326 -9.54 5.65 9.62
N ALA A 327 -9.47 6.97 9.83
CA ALA A 327 -10.63 7.76 10.28
C ALA A 327 -11.81 7.60 9.31
N LEU A 328 -11.53 7.68 8.01
CA LEU A 328 -12.53 7.60 6.95
C LEU A 328 -13.09 6.19 6.76
N ALA A 329 -12.32 5.14 7.04
CA ALA A 329 -12.86 3.78 7.17
C ALA A 329 -13.95 3.74 8.27
N GLY A 330 -13.63 4.31 9.45
CA GLY A 330 -14.59 4.45 10.55
C GLY A 330 -15.84 5.23 10.16
N THR A 331 -15.67 6.37 9.49
CA THR A 331 -16.79 7.18 9.00
C THR A 331 -17.70 6.38 8.07
N MET A 332 -17.13 5.68 7.09
CA MET A 332 -17.90 4.84 6.16
C MET A 332 -18.65 3.73 6.90
N ARG A 333 -18.03 3.08 7.88
CA ARG A 333 -18.69 2.06 8.71
C ARG A 333 -19.94 2.62 9.38
N GLY A 334 -19.83 3.78 10.04
CA GLY A 334 -20.97 4.43 10.73
C GLY A 334 -22.10 4.82 9.77
N VAL A 335 -21.74 5.37 8.61
CA VAL A 335 -22.70 5.79 7.57
C VAL A 335 -23.38 4.59 6.89
N ILE A 336 -22.65 3.51 6.62
CA ILE A 336 -23.22 2.27 6.05
C ILE A 336 -24.26 1.67 7.00
N VAL A 337 -24.00 1.66 8.32
CA VAL A 337 -24.96 1.17 9.31
C VAL A 337 -26.28 1.96 9.23
N LYS A 338 -26.23 3.29 9.11
CA LYS A 338 -27.43 4.13 8.92
C LYS A 338 -28.19 3.80 7.62
N ALA A 339 -27.47 3.62 6.51
CA ALA A 339 -28.10 3.28 5.23
C ALA A 339 -28.78 1.91 5.26
N VAL A 340 -28.10 0.91 5.83
CA VAL A 340 -28.62 -0.46 5.94
C VAL A 340 -29.82 -0.52 6.89
N ASP A 341 -29.77 0.15 8.03
CA ASP A 341 -30.91 0.24 8.95
C ASP A 341 -32.12 0.89 8.28
N HIS A 342 -31.93 2.01 7.58
CA HIS A 342 -33.00 2.64 6.83
C HIS A 342 -33.58 1.70 5.77
N ALA A 343 -32.72 1.05 4.98
CA ALA A 343 -33.14 0.13 3.93
C ALA A 343 -33.92 -1.08 4.45
N ALA A 344 -33.52 -1.60 5.62
CA ALA A 344 -34.15 -2.75 6.26
C ALA A 344 -35.52 -2.43 6.88
N ASN A 345 -35.82 -1.16 7.16
CA ASN A 345 -37.04 -0.73 7.86
C ASN A 345 -38.01 0.05 6.97
N ARG A 346 -37.53 0.80 5.98
CA ARG A 346 -38.36 1.63 5.11
C ARG A 346 -39.15 0.77 4.12
N LYS A 347 -40.48 0.93 4.10
CA LYS A 347 -41.36 0.34 3.09
C LYS A 347 -41.77 1.36 2.03
N GLN A 348 -41.69 0.96 0.76
CA GLN A 348 -42.24 1.71 -0.38
C GLN A 348 -42.69 0.70 -1.44
N PHE A 349 -43.69 1.04 -2.26
CA PHE A 349 -44.21 0.14 -3.31
C PHE A 349 -44.56 -1.28 -2.81
N GLY A 350 -45.05 -1.38 -1.57
CA GLY A 350 -45.52 -2.63 -0.97
C GLY A 350 -44.46 -3.48 -0.25
N ASP A 351 -43.17 -3.12 -0.30
CA ASP A 351 -42.11 -3.93 0.31
C ASP A 351 -41.00 -3.08 0.96
N LYS A 352 -40.10 -3.71 1.73
CA LYS A 352 -38.90 -3.08 2.26
C LYS A 352 -37.96 -2.71 1.12
N ILE A 353 -37.37 -1.51 1.18
CA ILE A 353 -36.52 -1.05 0.07
C ILE A 353 -35.23 -1.87 -0.08
N SER A 354 -34.81 -2.61 0.95
CA SER A 354 -33.73 -3.61 0.88
C SER A 354 -33.95 -4.71 -0.16
N ASN A 355 -35.19 -4.95 -0.60
CA ASN A 355 -35.51 -5.97 -1.60
C ASN A 355 -35.35 -5.49 -3.05
N TYR A 356 -35.09 -4.19 -3.26
CA TYR A 356 -34.87 -3.63 -4.59
C TYR A 356 -33.40 -3.66 -4.98
N GLY A 357 -33.11 -4.21 -6.17
CA GLY A 357 -31.75 -4.35 -6.69
C GLY A 357 -30.96 -3.04 -6.74
N ALA A 358 -31.61 -1.91 -7.02
CA ALA A 358 -30.96 -0.60 -7.01
C ALA A 358 -30.43 -0.17 -5.62
N ILE A 359 -31.10 -0.58 -4.54
CA ILE A 359 -30.63 -0.34 -3.16
C ILE A 359 -29.52 -1.32 -2.80
N GLN A 360 -29.68 -2.59 -3.18
CA GLN A 360 -28.68 -3.63 -2.96
C GLN A 360 -27.34 -3.28 -3.63
N GLU A 361 -27.36 -2.76 -4.85
CA GLU A 361 -26.15 -2.31 -5.56
C GLU A 361 -25.45 -1.17 -4.82
N LYS A 362 -26.20 -0.17 -4.33
CA LYS A 362 -25.62 0.95 -3.56
C LYS A 362 -24.93 0.44 -2.30
N VAL A 363 -25.63 -0.37 -1.49
CA VAL A 363 -25.08 -0.93 -0.25
C VAL A 363 -23.85 -1.81 -0.53
N ALA A 364 -23.88 -2.62 -1.60
CA ALA A 364 -22.73 -3.44 -2.00
C ALA A 364 -21.52 -2.59 -2.41
N ARG A 365 -21.72 -1.54 -3.21
CA ARG A 365 -20.65 -0.60 -3.59
C ARG A 365 -20.07 0.12 -2.38
N MET A 366 -20.93 0.58 -1.47
CA MET A 366 -20.49 1.23 -0.24
C MET A 366 -19.63 0.30 0.61
N ALA A 367 -20.05 -0.96 0.78
CA ALA A 367 -19.31 -1.96 1.53
C ALA A 367 -17.94 -2.30 0.90
N MET A 368 -17.86 -2.38 -0.43
CA MET A 368 -16.58 -2.60 -1.14
C MET A 368 -15.62 -1.44 -0.93
N LEU A 369 -16.08 -0.20 -1.09
CA LEU A 369 -15.27 1.00 -0.88
C LEU A 369 -14.73 1.06 0.54
N HIS A 370 -15.59 0.82 1.54
CA HIS A 370 -15.17 0.71 2.93
C HIS A 370 -14.10 -0.37 3.13
N TYR A 371 -14.30 -1.57 2.58
CA TYR A 371 -13.38 -2.68 2.75
C TYR A 371 -11.99 -2.38 2.15
N VAL A 372 -11.93 -1.77 0.96
CA VAL A 372 -10.67 -1.37 0.34
C VAL A 372 -9.96 -0.31 1.18
N THR A 373 -10.67 0.73 1.61
CA THR A 373 -10.09 1.81 2.43
C THR A 373 -9.56 1.31 3.76
N GLU A 374 -10.33 0.50 4.48
CA GLU A 374 -9.89 -0.10 5.74
C GLU A 374 -8.63 -0.94 5.51
N SER A 375 -8.63 -1.78 4.46
CA SER A 375 -7.48 -2.63 4.15
C SER A 375 -6.22 -1.80 3.83
N MET A 376 -6.34 -0.72 3.05
CA MET A 376 -5.21 0.18 2.75
C MET A 376 -4.66 0.85 4.02
N ALA A 377 -5.54 1.35 4.90
CA ALA A 377 -5.12 2.01 6.14
C ALA A 377 -4.25 1.10 7.00
N TYR A 378 -4.67 -0.17 7.16
CA TYR A 378 -3.98 -1.14 8.00
C TYR A 378 -2.72 -1.74 7.38
N VAL A 379 -2.65 -1.89 6.04
CA VAL A 379 -1.39 -2.28 5.38
C VAL A 379 -0.34 -1.18 5.54
N VAL A 380 -0.71 0.08 5.30
CA VAL A 380 0.24 1.20 5.44
C VAL A 380 0.71 1.35 6.88
N SER A 381 -0.21 1.30 7.87
CA SER A 381 0.19 1.40 9.28
C SER A 381 1.10 0.24 9.71
N ALA A 382 0.84 -0.96 9.23
CA ALA A 382 1.65 -2.13 9.52
C ALA A 382 3.05 -2.02 8.88
N ASN A 383 3.15 -1.55 7.64
CA ASN A 383 4.43 -1.30 6.97
C ASN A 383 5.27 -0.28 7.75
N MET A 384 4.63 0.76 8.30
CA MET A 384 5.30 1.73 9.16
C MET A 384 5.78 1.13 10.49
N ASP A 385 5.02 0.20 11.08
CA ASP A 385 5.42 -0.51 12.30
C ASP A 385 6.59 -1.48 12.03
N MET A 386 6.58 -2.15 10.87
CA MET A 386 7.68 -2.99 10.37
C MET A 386 8.90 -2.20 9.88
N LYS A 387 8.85 -0.86 9.94
CA LYS A 387 9.93 0.05 9.50
C LYS A 387 10.29 -0.09 8.02
N VAL A 388 9.30 -0.40 7.18
CA VAL A 388 9.44 -0.30 5.72
C VAL A 388 9.83 1.14 5.37
N PRO A 389 10.94 1.36 4.64
CA PRO A 389 11.44 2.71 4.36
C PRO A 389 10.58 3.44 3.33
N ASP A 390 10.11 2.73 2.31
CA ASP A 390 9.37 3.29 1.18
C ASP A 390 7.89 2.90 1.22
N TYR A 391 7.05 3.85 1.65
CA TYR A 391 5.58 3.68 1.64
C TYR A 391 4.84 4.95 1.20
N MET A 392 5.57 5.94 0.66
CA MET A 392 5.02 7.27 0.39
C MET A 392 3.95 7.27 -0.70
N LEU A 393 4.08 6.39 -1.70
CA LEU A 393 3.12 6.24 -2.78
C LEU A 393 1.85 5.54 -2.27
N GLU A 394 2.01 4.47 -1.49
CA GLU A 394 0.93 3.74 -0.82
C GLU A 394 0.15 4.66 0.13
N ALA A 395 0.85 5.49 0.91
CA ALA A 395 0.24 6.48 1.79
C ALA A 395 -0.57 7.53 1.00
N ALA A 396 -0.02 8.07 -0.09
CA ALA A 396 -0.74 9.01 -0.96
C ALA A 396 -1.98 8.38 -1.61
N ILE A 397 -1.85 7.15 -2.13
CA ILE A 397 -2.97 6.38 -2.69
C ILE A 397 -4.06 6.16 -1.65
N SER A 398 -3.71 5.74 -0.43
CA SER A 398 -4.69 5.51 0.64
C SER A 398 -5.48 6.79 0.97
N LYS A 399 -4.82 7.95 1.01
CA LYS A 399 -5.44 9.26 1.27
C LYS A 399 -6.42 9.63 0.15
N ILE A 400 -6.00 9.54 -1.11
CA ILE A 400 -6.84 9.86 -2.28
C ILE A 400 -8.07 8.95 -2.27
N PHE A 401 -7.84 7.64 -2.19
CA PHE A 401 -8.89 6.64 -2.28
C PHE A 401 -9.89 6.78 -1.12
N ALA A 402 -9.41 6.87 0.13
CA ALA A 402 -10.27 6.96 1.31
C ALA A 402 -11.17 8.20 1.30
N SER A 403 -10.62 9.36 0.93
CA SER A 403 -11.37 10.62 0.91
C SER A 403 -12.46 10.66 -0.18
N GLU A 404 -12.22 10.02 -1.32
CA GLU A 404 -13.23 9.89 -2.39
C GLU A 404 -14.25 8.79 -2.08
N ALA A 405 -13.80 7.67 -1.53
CA ALA A 405 -14.65 6.58 -1.06
C ALA A 405 -15.64 7.07 0.00
N ALA A 406 -15.16 7.72 1.06
CA ALA A 406 -16.02 8.21 2.13
C ALA A 406 -17.03 9.26 1.67
N TRP A 407 -16.61 10.15 0.76
CA TRP A 407 -17.52 11.08 0.10
C TRP A 407 -18.64 10.36 -0.66
N HIS A 408 -18.30 9.41 -1.53
CA HIS A 408 -19.30 8.66 -2.30
C HIS A 408 -20.22 7.83 -1.41
N VAL A 409 -19.67 7.16 -0.39
CA VAL A 409 -20.46 6.36 0.56
C VAL A 409 -21.46 7.21 1.31
N THR A 410 -21.07 8.42 1.72
CA THR A 410 -21.97 9.32 2.46
C THR A 410 -23.01 9.95 1.56
N ASP A 411 -22.65 10.32 0.34
CA ASP A 411 -23.58 10.78 -0.69
C ASP A 411 -24.64 9.70 -1.01
N GLU A 412 -24.22 8.46 -1.20
CA GLU A 412 -25.13 7.34 -1.45
C GLU A 412 -26.00 6.99 -0.24
N CYS A 413 -25.51 7.19 0.99
CA CYS A 413 -26.32 7.07 2.19
C CYS A 413 -27.47 8.09 2.20
N ILE A 414 -27.19 9.35 1.87
CA ILE A 414 -28.25 10.37 1.71
C ILE A 414 -29.27 9.91 0.65
N GLN A 415 -28.79 9.38 -0.47
CA GLN A 415 -29.66 8.89 -1.54
C GLN A 415 -30.54 7.71 -1.09
N VAL A 416 -30.02 6.78 -0.29
CA VAL A 416 -30.78 5.66 0.29
C VAL A 416 -31.84 6.15 1.29
N LEU A 417 -31.53 7.17 2.10
CA LEU A 417 -32.47 7.78 3.04
C LEU A 417 -33.52 8.69 2.35
N GLY A 418 -33.30 9.06 1.09
CA GLY A 418 -34.14 9.97 0.34
C GLY A 418 -34.25 11.34 1.02
N GLY A 419 -35.46 11.92 1.07
CA GLY A 419 -35.67 13.24 1.67
C GLY A 419 -35.20 13.37 3.13
N MET A 420 -35.19 12.27 3.90
CA MET A 420 -34.69 12.28 5.28
C MET A 420 -33.17 12.46 5.35
N GLY A 421 -32.42 11.98 4.36
CA GLY A 421 -30.95 12.13 4.31
C GLY A 421 -30.52 13.60 4.18
N TYR A 422 -31.41 14.46 3.66
CA TYR A 422 -31.21 15.90 3.56
C TYR A 422 -31.51 16.66 4.86
N MET A 423 -32.21 16.03 5.81
CA MET A 423 -32.63 16.68 7.06
C MET A 423 -31.53 16.60 8.12
N GLN A 424 -31.34 17.67 8.88
CA GLN A 424 -30.29 17.78 9.90
C GLN A 424 -30.39 16.72 10.99
N GLU A 425 -31.61 16.32 11.37
CA GLU A 425 -31.85 15.31 12.41
C GLU A 425 -31.24 13.95 12.07
N ALA A 426 -31.14 13.58 10.78
CA ALA A 426 -30.49 12.33 10.37
C ALA A 426 -28.96 12.36 10.59
N GLY A 427 -28.39 13.57 10.65
CA GLY A 427 -26.96 13.83 10.86
C GLY A 427 -26.04 13.35 9.74
N VAL A 428 -26.56 12.79 8.64
CA VAL A 428 -25.73 12.33 7.50
C VAL A 428 -25.25 13.52 6.66
N GLU A 429 -26.09 14.56 6.51
CA GLU A 429 -25.71 15.79 5.82
C GLU A 429 -24.49 16.47 6.48
N ARG A 430 -24.42 16.45 7.83
CA ARG A 430 -23.28 16.94 8.59
C ARG A 430 -22.00 16.19 8.22
N VAL A 431 -22.05 14.86 8.22
CA VAL A 431 -20.90 14.02 7.85
C VAL A 431 -20.46 14.33 6.41
N LEU A 432 -21.40 14.55 5.48
CA LEU A 432 -21.04 14.92 4.11
C LEU A 432 -20.34 16.29 4.06
N ARG A 433 -20.82 17.28 4.82
CA ARG A 433 -20.15 18.59 4.94
C ARG A 433 -18.74 18.46 5.52
N ASP A 434 -18.58 17.63 6.55
CA ASP A 434 -17.29 17.36 7.19
C ASP A 434 -16.30 16.73 6.20
N LEU A 435 -16.76 15.80 5.35
CA LEU A 435 -15.93 15.05 4.41
C LEU A 435 -15.36 15.88 3.27
N ARG A 436 -15.97 17.02 2.91
CA ARG A 436 -15.56 17.74 1.69
C ARG A 436 -14.10 18.21 1.74
N ILE A 437 -13.61 18.59 2.91
CA ILE A 437 -12.24 19.10 3.10
C ILE A 437 -11.18 18.01 2.98
N PHE A 438 -11.53 16.74 3.21
CA PHE A 438 -10.59 15.61 3.18
C PHE A 438 -9.97 15.37 1.81
N ARG A 439 -10.63 15.85 0.75
CA ARG A 439 -10.11 15.79 -0.63
C ARG A 439 -9.16 16.95 -0.97
N ILE A 440 -8.97 17.91 -0.06
CA ILE A 440 -8.28 19.19 -0.28
C ILE A 440 -7.02 19.31 0.58
N PHE A 441 -7.15 19.21 1.91
CA PHE A 441 -5.99 19.36 2.80
C PHE A 441 -5.07 18.14 2.79
N GLU A 442 -3.94 18.19 3.51
CA GLU A 442 -2.95 17.08 3.56
C GLU A 442 -2.44 16.67 2.16
N GLY A 443 -2.37 17.66 1.26
CA GLY A 443 -2.19 17.48 -0.18
C GLY A 443 -3.53 17.30 -0.88
N THR A 444 -3.84 18.17 -1.85
CA THR A 444 -5.06 18.01 -2.65
C THR A 444 -5.00 16.68 -3.40
N ASN A 445 -6.14 16.01 -3.59
CA ASN A 445 -6.13 14.72 -4.28
C ASN A 445 -5.60 14.84 -5.72
N ASP A 446 -5.68 16.01 -6.35
CA ASP A 446 -5.08 16.28 -7.66
C ASP A 446 -3.54 16.31 -7.58
N ILE A 447 -2.97 17.02 -6.61
CA ILE A 447 -1.51 17.09 -6.41
C ILE A 447 -0.96 15.73 -5.98
N LEU A 448 -1.67 15.00 -5.13
CA LEU A 448 -1.24 13.65 -4.73
C LEU A 448 -1.28 12.66 -5.90
N ARG A 449 -2.21 12.80 -6.86
CA ARG A 449 -2.20 11.99 -8.09
C ARG A 449 -0.98 12.30 -8.95
N LEU A 450 -0.66 13.59 -9.12
CA LEU A 450 0.55 14.00 -9.85
C LEU A 450 1.80 13.44 -9.15
N PHE A 451 1.87 13.55 -7.83
CA PHE A 451 2.95 12.95 -7.03
C PHE A 451 3.07 11.43 -7.26
N VAL A 452 1.96 10.68 -7.16
CA VAL A 452 1.96 9.24 -7.39
C VAL A 452 2.48 8.88 -8.79
N ALA A 453 1.99 9.57 -9.81
CA ALA A 453 2.41 9.31 -11.18
C ALA A 453 3.89 9.67 -11.42
N LEU A 454 4.31 10.87 -11.01
CA LEU A 454 5.65 11.38 -11.31
C LEU A 454 6.73 10.62 -10.54
N THR A 455 6.54 10.42 -9.24
CA THR A 455 7.51 9.69 -8.41
C THR A 455 7.58 8.21 -8.79
N GLY A 456 6.48 7.59 -9.20
CA GLY A 456 6.51 6.24 -9.75
C GLY A 456 7.26 6.15 -11.08
N VAL A 457 7.06 7.12 -11.98
CA VAL A 457 7.65 7.15 -13.33
C VAL A 457 9.17 7.35 -13.31
N GLU A 458 9.72 8.07 -12.33
CA GLU A 458 11.17 8.34 -12.22
C GLU A 458 12.05 7.08 -12.04
N VAL A 459 11.47 5.90 -11.80
CA VAL A 459 12.22 4.69 -11.39
C VAL A 459 12.17 3.52 -12.42
N THR A 460 11.44 3.69 -13.53
CA THR A 460 10.88 2.59 -14.36
C THR A 460 11.85 1.57 -15.03
N ARG A 461 11.53 0.25 -14.97
CA ARG A 461 11.17 -0.68 -16.10
C ARG A 461 10.62 -2.10 -15.71
N ALA A 462 9.36 -2.45 -16.13
CA ALA A 462 8.69 -3.79 -16.10
C ALA A 462 7.12 -3.79 -16.04
N ILE A 463 6.37 -4.93 -15.95
CA ILE A 463 4.88 -5.23 -16.01
C ILE A 463 4.12 -4.61 -17.21
N ASP A 464 4.37 -5.26 -18.34
CA ASP A 464 3.81 -5.24 -19.69
C ASP A 464 2.74 -4.18 -20.03
N LEU A 465 1.47 -4.24 -19.60
CA LEU A 465 0.46 -3.28 -20.14
C LEU A 465 0.48 -1.88 -19.48
N PHE A 466 0.65 -1.81 -18.16
CA PHE A 466 0.80 -0.52 -17.46
C PHE A 466 2.20 0.03 -17.70
N GLY A 467 3.21 -0.85 -17.67
CA GLY A 467 4.58 -0.55 -18.06
C GLY A 467 4.71 -0.03 -19.50
N GLU A 468 4.05 -0.65 -20.48
CA GLU A 468 4.05 -0.19 -21.88
C GLU A 468 3.43 1.20 -22.02
N ALA A 469 2.34 1.48 -21.30
CA ALA A 469 1.70 2.79 -21.35
C ALA A 469 2.60 3.88 -20.73
N ILE A 470 3.28 3.58 -19.63
CA ILE A 470 4.26 4.49 -19.02
C ILE A 470 5.50 4.65 -19.91
N GLU A 471 6.07 3.56 -20.43
CA GLU A 471 7.20 3.59 -21.35
C GLU A 471 6.83 4.41 -22.60
N SER A 472 5.62 4.26 -23.13
CA SER A 472 5.15 5.06 -24.27
C SER A 472 5.06 6.55 -23.95
N LEU A 473 4.54 6.93 -22.78
CA LEU A 473 4.48 8.34 -22.35
C LEU A 473 5.87 8.92 -22.16
N LEU A 474 6.77 8.18 -21.50
CA LEU A 474 8.17 8.58 -21.28
C LEU A 474 8.93 8.74 -22.60
N LEU A 475 8.82 7.77 -23.52
CA LEU A 475 9.45 7.84 -24.83
C LEU A 475 8.90 8.99 -25.68
N LYS A 476 7.60 9.29 -25.57
CA LYS A 476 6.95 10.32 -26.38
C LYS A 476 7.26 11.73 -25.88
N TYR A 477 7.23 11.95 -24.57
CA TYR A 477 7.29 13.29 -23.98
C TYR A 477 8.61 13.59 -23.26
N GLY A 478 9.42 12.59 -22.91
CA GLY A 478 10.65 12.78 -22.15
C GLY A 478 10.42 13.54 -20.84
N GLU A 479 11.32 14.47 -20.51
CA GLU A 479 11.18 15.34 -19.33
C GLU A 479 9.91 16.21 -19.35
N LYS A 480 9.33 16.47 -20.53
CA LYS A 480 8.09 17.26 -20.67
C LYS A 480 6.82 16.49 -20.28
N VAL A 481 6.92 15.21 -19.92
CA VAL A 481 5.77 14.42 -19.43
C VAL A 481 5.12 15.07 -18.21
N ILE A 482 5.88 15.87 -17.46
CA ILE A 482 5.43 16.70 -16.34
C ILE A 482 4.27 17.65 -16.68
N ASP A 483 4.22 18.13 -17.92
CA ASP A 483 3.20 19.07 -18.40
C ASP A 483 1.92 18.33 -18.86
N GLU A 484 1.99 17.01 -19.05
CA GLU A 484 0.92 16.17 -19.59
C GLU A 484 -0.05 15.68 -18.49
N GLN A 485 -0.60 16.63 -17.72
CA GLN A 485 -1.37 16.35 -16.50
C GLN A 485 -2.58 15.43 -16.70
N PHE A 486 -3.24 15.47 -17.87
CA PHE A 486 -4.35 14.55 -18.17
C PHE A 486 -3.89 13.09 -18.27
N HIS A 487 -2.71 12.85 -18.82
CA HIS A 487 -2.12 11.52 -18.91
C HIS A 487 -1.65 11.05 -17.53
N LEU A 488 -0.93 11.90 -16.79
CA LEU A 488 -0.45 11.61 -15.43
C LEU A 488 -1.60 11.25 -14.48
N LYS A 489 -2.71 11.99 -14.55
CA LYS A 489 -3.90 11.69 -13.74
C LYS A 489 -4.44 10.28 -13.99
N ARG A 490 -4.55 9.87 -15.26
CA ARG A 490 -5.05 8.53 -15.63
C ARG A 490 -4.09 7.42 -15.19
N VAL A 491 -2.78 7.67 -15.26
CA VAL A 491 -1.75 6.75 -14.75
C VAL A 491 -1.90 6.57 -13.24
N ALA A 492 -2.05 7.66 -12.49
CA ALA A 492 -2.29 7.60 -11.05
C ALA A 492 -3.59 6.87 -10.69
N ASP A 493 -4.69 7.13 -11.41
CA ASP A 493 -5.97 6.44 -11.20
C ASP A 493 -5.83 4.92 -11.42
N ALA A 494 -5.07 4.49 -12.44
CA ALA A 494 -4.78 3.08 -12.65
C ALA A 494 -3.90 2.47 -11.54
N ALA A 495 -2.87 3.18 -11.08
CA ALA A 495 -2.03 2.72 -9.96
C ALA A 495 -2.83 2.58 -8.65
N ILE A 496 -3.73 3.53 -8.36
CA ILE A 496 -4.67 3.48 -7.23
C ILE A 496 -5.52 2.20 -7.29
N ASP A 497 -6.05 1.88 -8.48
CA ASP A 497 -6.91 0.71 -8.69
C ASP A 497 -6.14 -0.60 -8.52
N ILE A 498 -4.93 -0.69 -9.09
CA ILE A 498 -4.09 -1.90 -8.99
C ILE A 498 -3.67 -2.13 -7.53
N TYR A 499 -3.22 -1.09 -6.81
CA TYR A 499 -2.89 -1.21 -5.39
C TYR A 499 -4.11 -1.61 -4.57
N GLY A 500 -5.28 -1.01 -4.85
CA GLY A 500 -6.53 -1.38 -4.20
C GLY A 500 -6.91 -2.84 -4.41
N MET A 501 -6.70 -3.38 -5.61
CA MET A 501 -6.88 -4.82 -5.90
C MET A 501 -5.91 -5.69 -5.11
N ALA A 502 -4.61 -5.36 -5.12
CA ALA A 502 -3.58 -6.14 -4.43
C ALA A 502 -3.84 -6.24 -2.92
N VAL A 503 -4.15 -5.11 -2.27
CA VAL A 503 -4.42 -5.04 -0.83
C VAL A 503 -5.63 -5.89 -0.41
N VAL A 504 -6.74 -5.84 -1.16
CA VAL A 504 -7.93 -6.62 -0.79
C VAL A 504 -7.78 -8.11 -1.08
N ILE A 505 -7.03 -8.48 -2.13
CA ILE A 505 -6.65 -9.87 -2.38
C ILE A 505 -5.82 -10.38 -1.21
N SER A 506 -4.75 -9.67 -0.83
CA SER A 506 -3.90 -10.05 0.29
C SER A 506 -4.68 -10.29 1.59
N ARG A 507 -5.57 -9.36 1.94
CA ARG A 507 -6.41 -9.49 3.15
C ARG A 507 -7.31 -10.72 3.11
N TYR A 508 -7.82 -11.07 1.92
CA TYR A 508 -8.64 -12.26 1.75
C TYR A 508 -7.83 -13.55 1.82
N VAL A 509 -6.64 -13.61 1.19
CA VAL A 509 -5.77 -14.80 1.22
C VAL A 509 -5.45 -15.21 2.65
N ARG A 510 -4.99 -14.26 3.47
CA ARG A 510 -4.66 -14.55 4.87
C ARG A 510 -5.85 -15.12 5.64
N LEU A 511 -7.05 -14.59 5.42
CA LEU A 511 -8.25 -15.09 6.09
C LEU A 511 -8.63 -16.50 5.62
N ALA A 512 -8.42 -16.81 4.35
CA ALA A 512 -8.64 -18.16 3.84
C ALA A 512 -7.69 -19.17 4.53
N GLU A 513 -6.41 -18.80 4.68
CA GLU A 513 -5.40 -19.59 5.40
C GLU A 513 -5.75 -19.75 6.90
N GLU A 514 -6.16 -18.68 7.58
CA GLU A 514 -6.56 -18.72 9.00
C GLU A 514 -7.85 -19.54 9.23
N SER A 515 -8.78 -19.56 8.28
CA SER A 515 -10.05 -20.30 8.37
C SER A 515 -9.87 -21.81 8.26
N GLU A 516 -8.84 -22.27 7.52
CA GLU A 516 -8.51 -23.70 7.40
C GLU A 516 -7.82 -24.26 8.66
N CYS A 517 -7.19 -23.40 9.48
CA CYS A 517 -6.63 -23.79 10.78
C CYS A 517 -7.70 -24.00 11.88
N LEU A 518 -8.89 -23.42 11.75
CA LEU A 518 -10.00 -23.56 12.71
C LEU A 518 -11.06 -24.53 12.18
N GLY A 519 -10.73 -25.82 12.23
CA GLY A 519 -11.62 -26.99 12.13
C GLY A 519 -13.02 -26.79 11.52
N THR A 520 -13.18 -27.26 10.29
CA THR A 520 -14.44 -27.43 9.54
C THR A 520 -15.37 -28.44 10.20
N VAL A 521 -15.98 -28.09 11.33
CA VAL A 521 -17.14 -28.83 11.86
C VAL A 521 -18.17 -27.78 12.32
N PHE A 522 -19.36 -27.82 11.70
CA PHE A 522 -20.59 -27.06 12.02
C PHE A 522 -20.94 -25.72 11.34
N LEU A 523 -20.09 -25.07 10.54
CA LEU A 523 -20.43 -23.72 10.02
C LEU A 523 -20.95 -23.65 8.56
N ALA A 524 -21.07 -24.77 7.84
CA ALA A 524 -21.37 -24.75 6.40
C ALA A 524 -22.81 -24.33 5.99
N TRP A 525 -23.73 -24.08 6.93
CA TRP A 525 -25.18 -23.89 6.65
C TRP A 525 -25.80 -22.58 7.20
N LEU A 526 -25.01 -21.58 7.60
CA LEU A 526 -25.52 -20.26 7.98
C LEU A 526 -25.17 -19.18 6.93
N PRO A 527 -26.12 -18.30 6.55
CA PRO A 527 -25.91 -17.24 5.55
C PRO A 527 -25.04 -16.06 6.05
N THR A 528 -24.35 -16.22 7.17
CA THR A 528 -23.55 -15.19 7.86
C THR A 528 -22.11 -15.65 8.04
N ASP A 529 -21.41 -15.93 6.93
CA ASP A 529 -20.01 -16.35 6.95
C ASP A 529 -19.09 -15.18 6.53
N PRO A 530 -18.30 -14.57 7.44
CA PRO A 530 -17.43 -13.44 7.14
C PRO A 530 -16.44 -13.65 5.97
N PRO A 531 -15.83 -14.84 5.78
CA PRO A 531 -15.00 -15.16 4.62
C PRO A 531 -15.76 -15.14 3.29
N ARG A 532 -17.01 -15.65 3.23
CA ARG A 532 -17.82 -15.62 1.99
C ARG A 532 -18.21 -14.21 1.58
N LEU A 533 -18.59 -13.36 2.54
CA LEU A 533 -18.87 -11.94 2.27
C LEU A 533 -17.62 -11.23 1.74
N ARG A 534 -16.46 -11.44 2.37
CA ARG A 534 -15.20 -10.83 1.93
C ARG A 534 -14.75 -11.36 0.57
N LYS A 535 -14.93 -12.65 0.27
CA LYS A 535 -14.71 -13.22 -1.06
C LYS A 535 -15.55 -12.51 -2.13
N ALA A 536 -16.84 -12.29 -1.85
CA ALA A 536 -17.74 -11.59 -2.75
C ALA A 536 -17.34 -10.13 -2.95
N LEU A 537 -16.92 -9.43 -1.89
CA LEU A 537 -16.42 -8.05 -1.98
C LEU A 537 -15.15 -7.96 -2.85
N VAL A 538 -14.18 -8.86 -2.64
CA VAL A 538 -12.94 -8.91 -3.44
C VAL A 538 -13.23 -9.23 -4.91
N GLY A 539 -13.97 -10.31 -5.16
CA GLY A 539 -14.32 -10.72 -6.52
C GLY A 539 -15.05 -9.62 -7.28
N THR A 540 -16.03 -8.97 -6.64
CA THR A 540 -16.82 -7.90 -7.27
C THR A 540 -16.00 -6.64 -7.50
N TRP A 541 -15.13 -6.25 -6.54
CA TRP A 541 -14.24 -5.09 -6.69
C TRP A 541 -13.31 -5.25 -7.90
N CYS A 542 -12.62 -6.38 -7.99
CA CYS A 542 -11.70 -6.68 -9.09
C CYS A 542 -12.40 -6.77 -10.45
N LEU A 543 -13.67 -7.21 -10.50
CA LEU A 543 -14.46 -7.26 -11.74
C LEU A 543 -14.97 -5.89 -12.19
N CYS A 544 -15.35 -5.01 -11.25
CA CYS A 544 -15.95 -3.70 -11.56
C CYS A 544 -14.91 -2.67 -12.04
N ARG A 545 -13.67 -2.77 -11.56
CA ARG A 545 -12.58 -1.84 -11.91
C ARG A 545 -11.79 -2.37 -13.09
N ARG A 546 -12.21 -2.00 -14.30
CA ARG A 546 -11.45 -2.31 -15.53
C ARG A 546 -10.26 -1.37 -15.68
N VAL A 547 -9.10 -1.76 -15.12
CA VAL A 547 -7.77 -1.22 -15.47
C VAL A 547 -7.57 -1.03 -16.99
N PRO A 548 -8.13 -1.88 -17.89
CA PRO A 548 -8.04 -1.63 -19.33
C PRO A 548 -8.59 -0.29 -19.82
N THR A 549 -9.55 0.34 -19.12
CA THR A 549 -10.24 1.54 -19.66
C THR A 549 -9.38 2.80 -19.57
N PRO A 550 -8.78 3.14 -18.40
CA PRO A 550 -7.84 4.25 -18.31
C PRO A 550 -6.59 4.02 -19.19
N VAL A 551 -6.07 2.79 -19.21
CA VAL A 551 -4.86 2.40 -19.95
C VAL A 551 -5.09 2.42 -21.47
N ALA A 552 -6.23 1.95 -21.97
CA ALA A 552 -6.58 1.99 -23.40
C ALA A 552 -6.74 3.42 -23.93
N CYS A 553 -6.96 4.41 -23.05
CA CYS A 553 -7.02 5.83 -23.42
C CYS A 553 -5.64 6.50 -23.42
N LEU A 554 -4.56 5.78 -23.09
CA LEU A 554 -3.18 6.25 -23.20
C LEU A 554 -2.61 5.90 -24.59
N PRO A 555 -1.60 6.65 -25.09
CA PRO A 555 -0.98 6.34 -26.36
C PRO A 555 -0.41 4.92 -26.31
N GLN A 556 -0.83 4.06 -27.24
CA GLN A 556 -0.21 2.74 -27.44
C GLN A 556 0.75 2.82 -28.62
N ARG A 557 1.84 2.03 -28.59
CA ARG A 557 2.72 1.90 -29.77
C ARG A 557 1.86 1.46 -30.97
N PRO A 558 2.00 2.09 -32.16
CA PRO A 558 1.48 1.50 -33.37
C PRO A 558 2.27 0.21 -33.62
N VAL A 559 1.62 -0.94 -33.43
CA VAL A 559 2.14 -2.20 -33.94
C VAL A 559 2.12 -2.07 -35.47
N GLN A 560 3.28 -1.93 -36.09
CA GLN A 560 3.41 -2.15 -37.53
C GLN A 560 3.14 -3.62 -37.80
N SER A 561 1.87 -3.97 -38.06
CA SER A 561 1.52 -5.28 -38.61
C SER A 561 1.85 -5.26 -40.11
N GLU A 562 2.87 -6.02 -40.51
CA GLU A 562 3.01 -6.42 -41.90
C GLU A 562 1.75 -7.17 -42.33
N TRP A 563 1.09 -6.61 -43.34
CA TRP A 563 -0.06 -7.19 -43.99
C TRP A 563 0.31 -8.55 -44.62
N ARG A 564 -0.20 -9.64 -44.07
CA ARG A 564 -0.49 -10.86 -44.85
C ARG A 564 -2.00 -11.02 -44.98
N SER A 565 -2.46 -10.80 -46.20
CA SER A 565 -3.81 -11.08 -46.67
C SER A 565 -4.16 -12.56 -46.49
N GLY A 566 -5.29 -12.85 -45.84
CA GLY A 566 -5.80 -14.22 -45.73
C GLY A 566 -7.17 -14.30 -45.07
N SER A 567 -8.21 -14.27 -45.91
CA SER A 567 -9.55 -14.86 -45.75
C SER A 567 -10.39 -14.54 -44.49
N HIS A 568 -11.53 -13.89 -44.77
CA HIS A 568 -12.71 -13.74 -43.92
C HIS A 568 -13.19 -15.05 -43.28
N LEU A 569 -13.36 -15.04 -41.96
CA LEU A 569 -14.36 -15.85 -41.25
C LEU A 569 -14.87 -15.05 -40.04
N HIS A 570 -16.19 -14.79 -40.03
CA HIS A 570 -16.91 -14.20 -38.92
C HIS A 570 -16.81 -15.05 -37.65
N PRO A 571 -16.61 -14.47 -36.44
CA PRO A 571 -16.86 -15.17 -35.20
C PRO A 571 -18.27 -14.84 -34.68
N GLN A 572 -19.17 -15.82 -34.73
CA GLN A 572 -20.21 -15.96 -33.73
C GLN A 572 -19.63 -16.77 -32.57
N VAL A 573 -19.37 -16.15 -31.41
CA VAL A 573 -19.24 -16.88 -30.14
C VAL A 573 -19.85 -16.06 -29.01
N THR A 574 -21.02 -16.49 -28.59
CA THR A 574 -21.58 -16.29 -27.25
C THR A 574 -20.90 -17.23 -26.26
N MET A 575 -20.35 -16.74 -25.13
CA MET A 575 -20.34 -17.40 -23.80
C MET A 575 -19.70 -16.48 -22.73
N PRO A 576 -20.47 -15.99 -21.73
CA PRO A 576 -19.94 -15.37 -20.51
C PRO A 576 -19.92 -16.42 -19.38
N GLY A 577 -18.75 -16.91 -18.97
CA GLY A 577 -18.69 -17.89 -17.88
C GLY A 577 -17.31 -18.30 -17.37
N THR A 578 -16.25 -18.14 -18.17
CA THR A 578 -14.92 -18.70 -17.88
C THR A 578 -13.91 -17.74 -17.24
N LEU A 579 -14.21 -16.43 -17.18
CA LEU A 579 -13.31 -15.43 -16.57
C LEU A 579 -13.39 -15.35 -15.03
N ALA A 580 -14.42 -15.97 -14.43
CA ALA A 580 -14.69 -15.87 -12.98
C ALA A 580 -13.84 -16.83 -12.11
N GLN A 581 -13.14 -17.80 -12.69
CA GLN A 581 -12.37 -18.81 -11.96
C GLN A 581 -10.85 -18.53 -11.92
N LEU A 582 -10.37 -17.57 -12.72
CA LEU A 582 -8.93 -17.26 -12.89
C LEU A 582 -8.32 -16.39 -11.78
N SER A 583 -9.13 -15.64 -11.02
CA SER A 583 -8.65 -14.77 -9.94
C SER A 583 -8.53 -15.44 -8.57
N VAL A 584 -9.07 -16.67 -8.42
CA VAL A 584 -9.12 -17.41 -7.15
C VAL A 584 -7.91 -18.32 -6.94
N LEU A 585 -7.11 -18.61 -7.98
CA LEU A 585 -5.98 -19.56 -7.89
C LEU A 585 -4.60 -18.91 -7.82
N PHE A 586 -4.46 -17.62 -8.20
CA PHE A 586 -3.23 -16.86 -7.97
C PHE A 586 -2.91 -16.63 -6.48
N SER A 587 -3.85 -16.97 -5.60
CA SER A 587 -3.78 -16.75 -4.15
C SER A 587 -3.35 -17.98 -3.35
N LEU A 588 -3.05 -19.12 -4.00
CA LEU A 588 -2.67 -20.38 -3.33
C LEU A 588 -1.19 -20.78 -3.54
N LEU A 589 -0.37 -19.97 -4.22
CA LEU A 589 1.04 -20.30 -4.46
C LEU A 589 1.93 -19.19 -3.88
N HIS A 590 2.50 -19.46 -2.71
CA HIS A 590 3.58 -18.67 -2.12
C HIS A 590 4.72 -18.48 -3.13
N ILE A 591 5.04 -17.23 -3.47
CA ILE A 591 6.23 -16.89 -4.26
C ILE A 591 7.39 -16.75 -3.26
N THR A 592 8.21 -17.78 -3.14
CA THR A 592 9.55 -17.66 -2.55
C THR A 592 10.60 -17.73 -3.66
N GLU A 593 11.71 -17.04 -3.44
CA GLU A 593 12.80 -16.83 -4.40
C GLU A 593 13.18 -18.11 -5.16
N GLY A 594 13.10 -18.05 -6.50
CA GLY A 594 13.69 -19.04 -7.41
C GLY A 594 12.71 -19.74 -8.34
N GLN A 595 11.42 -19.82 -8.01
CA GLN A 595 10.48 -20.61 -8.80
C GLN A 595 9.97 -19.86 -10.05
N THR A 596 10.25 -20.39 -11.24
CA THR A 596 9.84 -19.78 -12.52
C THR A 596 8.58 -20.42 -13.08
N PHE A 597 7.60 -19.61 -13.44
CA PHE A 597 6.41 -20.04 -14.19
C PHE A 597 6.73 -20.09 -15.69
N SER A 598 6.35 -21.19 -16.34
CA SER A 598 6.52 -21.40 -17.77
C SER A 598 5.18 -21.24 -18.51
N TRP A 599 5.20 -20.64 -19.70
CA TRP A 599 4.00 -20.44 -20.53
C TRP A 599 3.59 -21.73 -21.27
N GLY A 600 2.28 -21.97 -21.35
CA GLY A 600 1.67 -23.14 -21.99
C GLY A 600 1.38 -24.30 -21.03
N PRO A 601 0.76 -25.39 -21.52
CA PRO A 601 0.55 -26.60 -20.73
C PRO A 601 1.89 -27.30 -20.42
N CYS A 602 1.87 -28.18 -19.40
CA CYS A 602 3.02 -29.03 -19.08
C CYS A 602 3.50 -29.79 -20.32
N PRO A 603 4.82 -29.83 -20.57
CA PRO A 603 5.43 -30.87 -21.37
C PRO A 603 4.97 -32.26 -20.92
N ASP A 604 4.73 -33.16 -21.88
CA ASP A 604 4.40 -34.56 -21.63
C ASP A 604 5.55 -35.45 -22.13
N PRO A 605 6.70 -35.46 -21.44
CA PRO A 605 7.84 -36.27 -21.83
C PRO A 605 7.54 -37.77 -21.64
N PRO A 606 8.12 -38.65 -22.48
CA PRO A 606 8.05 -40.08 -22.25
C PRO A 606 8.74 -40.44 -20.93
N VAL A 607 8.15 -41.39 -20.21
CA VAL A 607 8.67 -41.90 -18.93
C VAL A 607 9.45 -43.20 -19.14
N GLN A 608 10.23 -43.61 -18.14
CA GLN A 608 11.03 -44.83 -18.19
C GLN A 608 10.16 -46.06 -18.49
N GLU A 609 10.45 -46.74 -19.59
CA GLU A 609 9.80 -48.00 -19.93
C GLU A 609 10.21 -49.12 -18.96
N ASN A 610 9.26 -50.01 -18.64
CA ASN A 610 9.46 -51.16 -17.76
C ASN A 610 10.06 -50.78 -16.39
N PHE A 611 9.54 -49.71 -15.79
CA PHE A 611 10.03 -49.21 -14.51
C PHE A 611 9.84 -50.23 -13.38
N ASP A 612 10.96 -50.62 -12.75
CA ASP A 612 11.02 -51.59 -11.66
C ASP A 612 11.31 -50.88 -10.34
N VAL A 613 10.26 -50.67 -9.54
CA VAL A 613 10.35 -50.00 -8.24
C VAL A 613 11.30 -50.71 -7.28
N THR A 614 11.43 -52.04 -7.37
CA THR A 614 12.28 -52.83 -6.45
C THR A 614 13.76 -52.55 -6.67
N LYS A 615 14.14 -52.10 -7.88
CA LYS A 615 15.50 -51.63 -8.20
C LYS A 615 15.68 -50.15 -7.95
N TYR A 616 14.59 -49.39 -7.88
CA TYR A 616 14.62 -47.95 -7.67
C TYR A 616 14.77 -47.55 -6.20
N VAL A 617 14.33 -48.39 -5.26
CA VAL A 617 14.42 -48.10 -3.82
C VAL A 617 15.86 -47.90 -3.32
N GLY A 618 15.99 -47.30 -2.14
CA GLY A 618 17.25 -46.90 -1.52
C GLY A 618 17.53 -45.40 -1.65
N LYS A 619 18.76 -45.03 -1.32
CA LYS A 619 19.22 -43.64 -1.25
C LYS A 619 19.56 -43.09 -2.64
N TRP A 620 19.19 -41.83 -2.86
CA TRP A 620 19.50 -41.01 -4.01
C TRP A 620 19.98 -39.63 -3.55
N TYR A 621 21.10 -39.18 -4.10
CA TYR A 621 21.69 -37.87 -3.87
C TYR A 621 21.17 -36.92 -4.96
N GLU A 622 20.60 -35.77 -4.59
CA GLU A 622 20.27 -34.72 -5.54
C GLU A 622 21.56 -34.08 -6.04
N ILE A 623 21.82 -34.10 -7.34
CA ILE A 623 23.04 -33.54 -7.95
C ILE A 623 22.77 -32.18 -8.57
N GLU A 624 21.65 -32.05 -9.29
CA GLU A 624 21.19 -30.80 -9.85
C GLU A 624 19.67 -30.74 -9.88
N LYS A 625 19.10 -29.54 -9.77
CA LYS A 625 17.65 -29.35 -9.86
C LYS A 625 17.24 -28.04 -10.51
N LEU A 626 16.00 -27.98 -10.97
CA LEU A 626 15.30 -26.71 -11.12
C LEU A 626 14.96 -26.14 -9.73
N PRO A 627 15.08 -24.80 -9.52
CA PRO A 627 14.83 -24.21 -8.21
C PRO A 627 13.41 -24.52 -7.70
N ALA A 628 13.33 -25.11 -6.51
CA ALA A 628 12.09 -25.47 -5.86
C ALA A 628 11.92 -24.68 -4.55
N SER A 629 10.82 -23.94 -4.44
CA SER A 629 10.48 -23.07 -3.29
C SER A 629 10.40 -23.78 -1.95
N PHE A 630 10.10 -25.09 -1.98
CA PHE A 630 9.97 -25.96 -0.80
C PHE A 630 11.28 -26.61 -0.37
N GLU A 631 12.35 -26.55 -1.18
CA GLU A 631 13.68 -27.05 -0.86
C GLU A 631 14.60 -25.87 -0.56
N LYS A 632 14.91 -25.65 0.72
CA LYS A 632 15.69 -24.51 1.20
C LYS A 632 17.12 -24.88 1.58
N GLY A 633 17.44 -26.17 1.61
CA GLY A 633 18.74 -26.69 1.99
C GLY A 633 19.78 -26.66 0.87
N ILE A 634 21.05 -26.67 1.29
CA ILE A 634 22.23 -26.69 0.42
C ILE A 634 22.68 -28.11 0.04
N CYS A 635 22.28 -29.12 0.82
CA CYS A 635 22.50 -30.55 0.63
C CYS A 635 21.16 -31.26 0.76
N ILE A 636 20.75 -32.07 -0.23
CA ILE A 636 19.43 -32.74 -0.27
C ILE A 636 19.56 -34.21 -0.70
N GLN A 637 18.91 -35.11 0.03
CA GLN A 637 18.95 -36.56 -0.23
C GLN A 637 17.56 -37.16 -0.06
N ALA A 638 17.24 -38.14 -0.91
CA ALA A 638 15.96 -38.85 -0.90
C ALA A 638 16.19 -40.34 -0.66
N ASN A 639 15.42 -40.95 0.25
CA ASN A 639 15.49 -42.37 0.53
C ASN A 639 14.11 -43.03 0.34
N TYR A 640 14.07 -44.04 -0.51
CA TYR A 640 12.86 -44.76 -0.89
C TYR A 640 12.85 -46.16 -0.28
N SER A 641 11.74 -46.60 0.30
CA SER A 641 11.59 -47.96 0.82
C SER A 641 10.20 -48.53 0.57
N LEU A 642 10.08 -49.85 0.36
CA LEU A 642 8.79 -50.50 0.14
C LEU A 642 8.07 -50.76 1.47
N LYS A 643 6.80 -50.38 1.55
CA LYS A 643 5.91 -50.73 2.66
C LYS A 643 5.18 -52.06 2.38
N GLU A 644 4.73 -52.73 3.42
CA GLU A 644 4.00 -54.01 3.33
C GLU A 644 2.71 -53.93 2.51
N ASN A 645 2.12 -52.72 2.40
CA ASN A 645 0.89 -52.46 1.64
C ASN A 645 1.14 -52.12 0.15
N GLY A 646 2.37 -52.30 -0.35
CA GLY A 646 2.74 -52.03 -1.75
C GLY A 646 3.00 -50.55 -2.07
N LYS A 647 2.84 -49.63 -1.11
CA LYS A 647 3.21 -48.22 -1.27
C LYS A 647 4.72 -48.01 -1.05
N ILE A 648 5.26 -46.94 -1.59
CA ILE A 648 6.66 -46.55 -1.41
C ILE A 648 6.72 -45.46 -0.33
N LYS A 649 7.50 -45.67 0.73
CA LYS A 649 7.84 -44.61 1.69
C LYS A 649 8.96 -43.75 1.09
N VAL A 650 8.79 -42.44 1.13
CA VAL A 650 9.79 -41.45 0.70
C VAL A 650 10.23 -40.65 1.90
N ILE A 651 11.52 -40.58 2.17
CA ILE A 651 12.09 -39.67 3.17
C ILE A 651 13.03 -38.71 2.45
N ASN A 652 12.71 -37.43 2.46
CA ASN A 652 13.59 -36.38 1.97
C ASN A 652 14.24 -35.67 3.16
N GLN A 653 15.56 -35.49 3.09
CA GLN A 653 16.34 -34.79 4.10
C GLN A 653 17.12 -33.66 3.45
N GLU A 654 17.17 -32.50 4.10
CA GLU A 654 17.93 -31.34 3.64
C GLU A 654 18.75 -30.69 4.78
N LEU A 655 19.94 -30.18 4.47
CA LEU A 655 20.74 -29.36 5.38
C LEU A 655 20.46 -27.87 5.12
N LEU A 656 19.90 -27.18 6.10
CA LEU A 656 19.62 -25.75 6.04
C LEU A 656 20.88 -24.90 6.25
N SER A 657 20.84 -23.65 5.80
CA SER A 657 21.97 -22.70 5.92
C SER A 657 22.39 -22.39 7.35
N ASP A 658 21.54 -22.66 8.34
CA ASP A 658 21.83 -22.51 9.77
C ASP A 658 22.42 -23.77 10.42
N GLY A 659 22.68 -24.81 9.62
CA GLY A 659 23.28 -26.08 10.06
C GLY A 659 22.28 -27.12 10.59
N ARG A 660 20.97 -26.84 10.60
CA ARG A 660 19.94 -27.81 11.00
C ARG A 660 19.59 -28.77 9.86
N ILE A 661 19.35 -30.04 10.19
CA ILE A 661 18.80 -31.03 9.26
C ILE A 661 17.27 -30.97 9.34
N ASN A 662 16.62 -30.68 8.21
CA ASN A 662 15.17 -30.79 8.06
C ASN A 662 14.84 -32.12 7.37
N GLN A 663 13.78 -32.79 7.80
CA GLN A 663 13.36 -34.09 7.27
C GLN A 663 11.84 -34.11 7.07
N ILE A 664 11.41 -34.59 5.90
CA ILE A 664 10.00 -34.81 5.58
C ILE A 664 9.78 -36.25 5.11
N GLU A 665 8.70 -36.86 5.59
CA GLU A 665 8.29 -38.22 5.21
C GLU A 665 7.00 -38.16 4.37
N GLY A 666 6.95 -38.95 3.31
CA GLY A 666 5.79 -39.09 2.44
C GLY A 666 5.58 -40.52 1.93
N GLU A 667 4.54 -40.67 1.13
CA GLU A 667 4.19 -41.90 0.43
C GLU A 667 4.11 -41.64 -1.08
N ALA A 668 4.64 -42.56 -1.88
CA ALA A 668 4.48 -42.59 -3.33
C ALA A 668 3.69 -43.84 -3.76
N VAL A 669 2.81 -43.66 -4.74
CA VAL A 669 1.95 -44.70 -5.32
C VAL A 669 2.17 -44.71 -6.84
N GLN A 670 2.28 -45.90 -7.43
CA GLN A 670 2.42 -46.05 -8.88
C GLN A 670 1.06 -45.87 -9.58
N ALA A 671 1.05 -45.23 -10.76
CA ALA A 671 -0.13 -45.23 -11.62
C ALA A 671 -0.35 -46.60 -12.27
N ASP A 672 -1.61 -46.98 -12.50
CA ASP A 672 -1.99 -48.33 -12.97
C ASP A 672 -1.42 -48.67 -14.37
N ASP A 673 -1.33 -47.69 -15.27
CA ASP A 673 -0.96 -47.88 -16.68
C ASP A 673 0.47 -47.42 -17.04
N GLU A 674 1.10 -46.59 -16.20
CA GLU A 674 2.43 -46.02 -16.43
C GLU A 674 3.25 -46.04 -15.12
N LEU A 675 3.89 -47.18 -14.84
CA LEU A 675 4.53 -47.48 -13.54
C LEU A 675 5.62 -46.49 -13.10
N ALA A 676 6.19 -45.72 -14.04
CA ALA A 676 7.18 -44.66 -13.80
C ALA A 676 6.56 -43.29 -13.43
N LYS A 677 5.24 -43.13 -13.57
CA LYS A 677 4.50 -41.96 -13.08
C LYS A 677 4.03 -42.24 -11.66
N LEU A 678 4.78 -41.73 -10.70
CA LEU A 678 4.47 -41.86 -9.29
C LEU A 678 3.62 -40.67 -8.85
N GLY A 679 2.60 -40.94 -8.04
CA GLY A 679 1.92 -39.93 -7.25
C GLY A 679 2.55 -39.88 -5.86
N VAL A 680 3.21 -38.77 -5.51
CA VAL A 680 3.86 -38.57 -4.20
C VAL A 680 2.99 -37.65 -3.32
N SER A 681 2.84 -37.98 -2.03
CA SER A 681 2.18 -37.13 -1.04
C SER A 681 2.94 -37.14 0.28
N PHE A 682 3.21 -35.97 0.84
CA PHE A 682 3.93 -35.81 2.11
C PHE A 682 3.00 -35.58 3.32
N TYR A 683 1.69 -35.43 3.08
CA TYR A 683 0.67 -35.28 4.14
C TYR A 683 -0.63 -35.99 3.72
N TRP A 684 -1.23 -36.77 4.63
CA TRP A 684 -2.40 -37.62 4.35
C TRP A 684 -3.61 -36.87 3.74
N PHE A 685 -3.74 -35.57 3.98
CA PHE A 685 -4.86 -34.74 3.50
C PHE A 685 -4.53 -33.88 2.26
N MET A 686 -3.29 -33.92 1.75
CA MET A 686 -2.89 -33.18 0.55
C MET A 686 -3.04 -34.02 -0.71
N PRO A 687 -3.41 -33.41 -1.85
CA PRO A 687 -3.44 -34.09 -3.14
C PRO A 687 -2.04 -34.57 -3.52
N SER A 688 -1.99 -35.69 -4.24
CA SER A 688 -0.74 -36.27 -4.70
C SER A 688 -0.13 -35.44 -5.83
N SER A 689 1.16 -35.11 -5.73
CA SER A 689 1.93 -34.44 -6.76
C SER A 689 2.49 -35.44 -7.79
N PRO A 690 2.48 -35.11 -9.09
CA PRO A 690 3.05 -35.97 -10.12
C PRO A 690 4.57 -36.01 -10.00
N TYR A 691 5.16 -37.20 -9.97
CA TYR A 691 6.59 -37.43 -9.87
C TYR A 691 7.00 -38.49 -10.89
N TRP A 692 7.53 -38.08 -12.03
CA TRP A 692 7.73 -38.93 -13.19
C TRP A 692 9.21 -39.25 -13.34
N VAL A 693 9.55 -40.54 -13.33
CA VAL A 693 10.91 -40.99 -13.64
C VAL A 693 11.05 -41.04 -15.16
N LEU A 694 11.74 -40.05 -15.73
CA LEU A 694 11.92 -39.93 -17.17
C LEU A 694 12.96 -40.91 -17.72
N SER A 695 14.02 -41.15 -16.95
CA SER A 695 15.11 -42.05 -17.34
C SER A 695 15.90 -42.47 -16.09
N THR A 696 16.24 -43.76 -15.97
CA THR A 696 17.13 -44.25 -14.92
C THR A 696 17.82 -45.54 -15.35
N ASP A 697 19.07 -45.73 -14.93
CA ASP A 697 19.76 -47.02 -15.04
C ASP A 697 19.77 -47.80 -13.70
N TYR A 698 19.03 -47.31 -12.70
CA TYR A 698 18.91 -47.82 -11.32
C TYR A 698 20.20 -47.80 -10.48
N GLU A 699 21.36 -47.93 -11.11
CA GLU A 699 22.67 -48.10 -10.47
C GLU A 699 23.47 -46.80 -10.34
N ASN A 700 23.29 -45.83 -11.24
CA ASN A 700 24.09 -44.61 -11.26
C ASN A 700 23.25 -43.35 -11.21
N TYR A 701 22.20 -43.24 -12.03
CA TYR A 701 21.43 -42.00 -12.15
C TYR A 701 19.93 -42.22 -12.23
N SER A 702 19.18 -41.17 -11.87
CA SER A 702 17.77 -41.05 -12.16
C SER A 702 17.45 -39.61 -12.55
N MET A 703 16.63 -39.43 -13.57
CA MET A 703 16.13 -38.14 -14.01
C MET A 703 14.63 -38.09 -13.74
N VAL A 704 14.22 -37.10 -12.96
CA VAL A 704 12.86 -36.97 -12.47
C VAL A 704 12.27 -35.66 -12.94
N TYR A 705 11.00 -35.68 -13.31
CA TYR A 705 10.22 -34.52 -13.69
C TYR A 705 8.89 -34.47 -12.94
N SER A 706 8.51 -33.28 -12.51
CA SER A 706 7.20 -33.01 -11.92
C SER A 706 6.64 -31.76 -12.57
N CYS A 707 5.43 -31.83 -13.11
CA CYS A 707 4.80 -30.66 -13.69
C CYS A 707 3.32 -30.62 -13.40
N THR A 708 2.82 -29.43 -13.07
CA THR A 708 1.40 -29.19 -12.87
C THR A 708 0.96 -28.03 -13.75
N THR A 709 -0.02 -28.29 -14.63
CA THR A 709 -0.61 -27.27 -15.53
C THR A 709 -1.66 -26.47 -14.78
N PHE A 710 -1.58 -25.15 -14.89
CA PHE A 710 -2.55 -24.20 -14.34
C PHE A 710 -3.32 -23.52 -15.48
N ILE A 711 -4.60 -23.84 -15.60
CA ILE A 711 -5.56 -23.14 -16.46
C ILE A 711 -5.11 -23.06 -17.93
N TRP A 712 -4.50 -24.13 -18.46
CA TRP A 712 -4.03 -24.29 -19.86
C TRP A 712 -3.01 -23.27 -20.38
N LEU A 713 -2.80 -22.14 -19.71
CA LEU A 713 -1.96 -21.02 -20.13
C LEU A 713 -0.57 -21.04 -19.47
N PHE A 714 -0.43 -21.71 -18.33
CA PHE A 714 0.81 -21.75 -17.56
C PHE A 714 1.02 -23.13 -16.96
N HIS A 715 2.26 -23.44 -16.60
CA HIS A 715 2.59 -24.56 -15.74
C HIS A 715 3.73 -24.22 -14.78
N VAL A 716 3.80 -25.00 -13.71
CA VAL A 716 4.96 -25.06 -12.83
C VAL A 716 5.62 -26.40 -13.05
N GLU A 717 6.93 -26.37 -13.23
CA GLU A 717 7.73 -27.57 -13.43
C GLU A 717 8.91 -27.62 -12.46
N TYR A 718 9.29 -28.85 -12.14
CA TYR A 718 10.46 -29.21 -11.37
C TYR A 718 11.16 -30.37 -12.10
N ALA A 719 12.48 -30.36 -12.05
CA ALA A 719 13.28 -31.44 -12.59
C ALA A 719 14.47 -31.67 -11.68
N TRP A 720 14.79 -32.94 -11.43
CA TRP A 720 15.91 -33.35 -10.59
C TRP A 720 16.77 -34.36 -11.33
N ILE A 721 18.09 -34.17 -11.24
CA ILE A 721 19.09 -35.18 -11.60
C ILE A 721 19.60 -35.77 -10.29
N LEU A 722 19.36 -37.06 -10.13
CA LEU A 722 19.70 -37.84 -8.95
C LEU A 722 20.82 -38.83 -9.27
N SER A 723 21.62 -39.16 -8.26
CA SER A 723 22.72 -40.12 -8.36
C SER A 723 22.74 -41.10 -7.19
N ARG A 724 23.25 -42.32 -7.40
CA ARG A 724 23.52 -43.28 -6.31
C ARG A 724 24.76 -42.93 -5.48
N THR A 725 25.61 -42.04 -6.00
CA THR A 725 26.81 -41.52 -5.33
C THR A 725 26.75 -39.99 -5.19
N PRO A 726 27.42 -39.38 -4.20
CA PRO A 726 27.45 -37.92 -4.00
C PRO A 726 27.96 -37.11 -5.20
N GLN A 727 28.59 -37.76 -6.18
CA GLN A 727 29.04 -37.14 -7.42
C GLN A 727 28.57 -37.95 -8.61
N LEU A 728 28.22 -37.27 -9.70
CA LEU A 728 27.91 -37.85 -11.00
C LEU A 728 28.84 -37.25 -12.04
N GLN A 729 29.30 -38.05 -13.01
CA GLN A 729 30.23 -37.58 -14.04
C GLN A 729 29.62 -36.40 -14.83
N PRO A 730 30.34 -35.28 -15.05
CA PRO A 730 29.80 -34.10 -15.73
C PRO A 730 29.25 -34.40 -17.13
N GLU A 731 29.86 -35.34 -17.85
CA GLU A 731 29.40 -35.81 -19.16
C GLU A 731 28.00 -36.45 -19.09
N THR A 732 27.74 -37.21 -18.02
CA THR A 732 26.42 -37.80 -17.77
C THR A 732 25.39 -36.73 -17.41
N VAL A 733 25.75 -35.75 -16.58
CA VAL A 733 24.87 -34.63 -16.22
C VAL A 733 24.48 -33.81 -17.46
N GLU A 734 25.44 -33.47 -18.31
CA GLU A 734 25.16 -32.72 -19.54
C GLU A 734 24.34 -33.55 -20.54
N ARG A 735 24.55 -34.87 -20.62
CA ARG A 735 23.70 -35.77 -21.42
C ARG A 735 22.25 -35.74 -20.93
N LEU A 736 22.01 -35.77 -19.62
CA LEU A 736 20.68 -35.72 -19.03
C LEU A 736 20.02 -34.35 -19.23
N LYS A 737 20.76 -33.25 -19.09
CA LYS A 737 20.28 -31.90 -19.43
C LYS A 737 19.88 -31.80 -20.90
N ASN A 738 20.67 -32.35 -21.82
CA ASN A 738 20.32 -32.37 -23.24
C ASN A 738 19.02 -33.16 -23.50
N LEU A 739 18.77 -34.24 -22.74
CA LEU A 739 17.51 -34.98 -22.82
C LEU A 739 16.32 -34.12 -22.31
N LEU A 740 16.46 -33.40 -21.20
CA LEU A 740 15.44 -32.46 -20.70
C LEU A 740 15.15 -31.33 -21.72
N ARG A 741 16.19 -30.76 -22.34
CA ARG A 741 16.04 -29.75 -23.41
C ARG A 741 15.26 -30.30 -24.60
N SER A 742 15.47 -31.57 -24.96
CA SER A 742 14.72 -32.22 -26.05
C SER A 742 13.22 -32.32 -25.76
N TYR A 743 12.84 -32.32 -24.49
CA TYR A 743 11.45 -32.28 -24.02
C TYR A 743 10.93 -30.85 -23.75
N LYS A 744 11.69 -29.82 -24.16
CA LYS A 744 11.38 -28.40 -23.95
C LYS A 744 11.37 -27.96 -22.47
N ILE A 745 12.13 -28.64 -21.62
CA ILE A 745 12.33 -28.26 -20.22
C ILE A 745 13.57 -27.35 -20.14
N ASP A 746 13.44 -26.18 -19.50
CA ASP A 746 14.48 -25.14 -19.44
C ASP A 746 15.60 -25.47 -18.44
N THR A 747 16.66 -26.11 -18.93
CA THR A 747 17.80 -26.50 -18.08
C THR A 747 18.77 -25.36 -17.72
N GLU A 748 18.65 -24.17 -18.32
CA GLU A 748 19.59 -23.06 -18.02
C GLU A 748 19.48 -22.59 -16.57
N LYS A 749 18.31 -22.81 -15.97
CA LYS A 749 18.01 -22.47 -14.58
C LYS A 749 18.40 -23.55 -13.58
N MET A 750 18.83 -24.73 -14.04
CA MET A 750 19.21 -25.80 -13.13
C MET A 750 20.43 -25.41 -12.31
N ARG A 751 20.36 -25.65 -11.00
CA ARG A 751 21.42 -25.34 -10.05
C ARG A 751 22.00 -26.63 -9.47
N PRO A 752 23.32 -26.73 -9.30
CA PRO A 752 23.94 -27.84 -8.60
C PRO A 752 23.65 -27.78 -7.09
N THR A 753 23.62 -28.94 -6.47
CA THR A 753 23.49 -29.13 -5.02
C THR A 753 24.80 -29.64 -4.43
N ASP A 754 25.11 -29.21 -3.21
CA ASP A 754 26.36 -29.58 -2.54
C ASP A 754 26.20 -30.90 -1.79
N GLN A 755 26.70 -31.97 -2.40
CA GLN A 755 26.70 -33.31 -1.79
C GLN A 755 28.02 -33.67 -1.09
N ILE A 756 29.05 -32.82 -1.20
CA ILE A 756 30.38 -33.08 -0.62
C ILE A 756 30.40 -32.69 0.86
N ASN A 757 29.69 -31.62 1.22
CA ASN A 757 29.62 -31.10 2.59
C ASN A 757 28.40 -31.61 3.38
N CYS A 758 27.70 -32.64 2.89
CA CYS A 758 26.61 -33.26 3.63
C CYS A 758 27.10 -33.96 4.91
N PRO A 759 26.41 -33.83 6.05
CA PRO A 759 26.69 -34.60 7.25
C PRO A 759 26.62 -36.11 6.97
N PRO A 760 27.52 -36.93 7.54
CA PRO A 760 27.47 -38.40 7.38
C PRO A 760 26.21 -39.05 7.97
N GLU A 761 25.48 -38.30 8.80
CA GLU A 761 24.29 -38.75 9.54
C GLU A 761 22.98 -38.57 8.76
N MET A 762 23.04 -37.92 7.58
CA MET A 762 22.00 -37.93 6.53
C MET A 762 22.29 -39.09 5.57
#